data_AF-A0A1Y0G6I1-F1
#
_entry.id   AF-A0A1Y0G6I1-F1
#
_cell.length_a   1.000
_cell.length_b   1.000
_cell.length_c   1.000
_cell.angle_alpha   90.00
_cell.angle_beta   90.00
_cell.angle_gamma   90.00
#
_symmetry.space_group_name_H-M   'P 1'
#
loop_
_entity.id
_entity.type
_entity.pdbx_description
1 polymer ?
#
loop_
_entity_poly.entity_id
_entity_poly.type
_entity_poly.pdbx_seq_one_letter_code
_entity_poly.pdbx_strand_id
1 'polypeptide(L)'
;MAVELEKYQDILDELGEHAGEVLRASWGEAARVFSPRGLESYYLQGATGLKSLGRGTDLVVSFIQNAPAVARELGEDAVSDLLAAAIKMYSKTSATVIASIFSTSPVAASRLGDADLFRGYLHLLDTLLAQAPRGVRPMLDHLSTLLGQLTLGGLRRWALWGAQAHKTNFDGQLKYFSLESPESIGVLQKERKGTLFIDVQRRIGMYLRALWGRDFFMRPTSGDFEQREGYRPSIEGYIIHLPDAYDDFVFNSPSGEGMRIPGIELYRASAAHAACHQVYTVNQFDSAGLNLLQMELIGLIEDARVEGLALAQFPGLQQIWIPLHTATPQSGDTAAALMARLARVLLDKDYRDDHPWVTLGRRLFDEQQGQPEPTVWVRDIGLRLADEMQALGVSYSKSNDVVDIPYRDDNRYMWEFEDVRETVEVIAGSNPKQIRKYVSVMEMINAIDVPGAGDDANEIWVLATEFFRDEETTSLNEQEGREPPPDPYHYPEWDYQMQLDRPDWCTVLEKRPKSGDVEVIDDIVVKHKPIVGRLKYLIEAMQPQGVQRLRKQEDGDEIDLNAAVRAMIEMRMGEQPDPRIMMRNVRKVRDLSVLLLIDLSESTNDTVLGSDSTVLQLAREATVLLADALNKIGDPFAIHGFDSNGRHDVEYFRYKDFGMPYNDQAKSRLAGMSGQLSTRMGAAMRHAGSILKRQPSNKKLLLVITDGEPADNDVRDPQYLRFDAKKAVEELTRNGIATYCLSLDPRADQYVSRIFGAKNYMVVDHVQKLPEKLPLLYMGLTR
;
A
#
# COMPACT_ATOMS: atom_id res chain seq x y z
N MET A 1 -15.90 6.30 -12.86
CA MET A 1 -17.30 6.63 -13.22
C MET A 1 -17.82 7.74 -12.32
N ALA A 2 -18.40 8.81 -12.88
CA ALA A 2 -19.20 9.75 -12.09
C ALA A 2 -20.57 9.10 -11.83
N VAL A 3 -20.90 8.78 -10.57
CA VAL A 3 -22.23 8.31 -10.23
C VAL A 3 -23.19 9.49 -10.45
N GLU A 4 -24.00 9.42 -11.51
CA GLU A 4 -24.97 10.46 -11.84
C GLU A 4 -26.09 10.48 -10.80
N LEU A 5 -26.19 11.58 -10.05
CA LEU A 5 -27.25 11.80 -9.06
C LEU A 5 -28.66 11.70 -9.66
N GLU A 6 -28.78 11.95 -10.96
CA GLU A 6 -30.01 11.86 -11.75
C GLU A 6 -30.63 10.45 -11.73
N LYS A 7 -29.83 9.40 -11.48
CA LYS A 7 -30.32 8.02 -11.33
C LYS A 7 -31.10 7.79 -10.03
N TYR A 8 -31.04 8.71 -9.08
CA TYR A 8 -31.68 8.60 -7.76
C TYR A 8 -32.78 9.65 -7.56
N GLN A 9 -33.48 10.03 -8.64
CA GLN A 9 -34.53 11.04 -8.59
C GLN A 9 -35.66 10.66 -7.60
N ASP A 10 -36.02 9.38 -7.51
CA ASP A 10 -37.02 8.88 -6.55
C ASP A 10 -36.63 9.20 -5.09
N ILE A 11 -35.34 9.09 -4.76
CA ILE A 11 -34.81 9.39 -3.41
C ILE A 11 -34.82 10.90 -3.16
N LEU A 12 -34.51 11.72 -4.17
CA LEU A 12 -34.56 13.18 -4.05
C LEU A 12 -36.00 13.67 -3.82
N ASP A 13 -36.95 13.08 -4.53
CA ASP A 13 -38.37 13.34 -4.35
C ASP A 13 -38.83 12.91 -2.94
N GLU A 14 -38.37 11.74 -2.48
CA GLU A 14 -38.64 11.26 -1.12
C GLU A 14 -38.02 12.15 -0.06
N LEU A 15 -36.82 12.73 -0.25
CA LEU A 15 -36.13 13.61 0.70
C LEU A 15 -36.74 15.02 0.76
N GLY A 16 -37.45 15.45 -0.28
CA GLY A 16 -38.10 16.76 -0.38
C GLY A 16 -37.10 17.88 -0.74
N GLU A 17 -37.64 19.05 -1.10
CA GLU A 17 -36.90 20.14 -1.77
C GLU A 17 -35.63 20.57 -1.01
N HIS A 18 -35.74 20.91 0.27
CA HIS A 18 -34.61 21.44 1.05
C HIS A 18 -33.47 20.41 1.26
N ALA A 19 -33.80 19.17 1.65
CA ALA A 19 -32.79 18.13 1.84
C ALA A 19 -32.19 17.67 0.50
N GLY A 20 -32.99 17.68 -0.58
CA GLY A 20 -32.55 17.39 -1.93
C GLY A 20 -31.54 18.40 -2.46
N GLU A 21 -31.73 19.69 -2.20
CA GLU A 21 -30.73 20.73 -2.56
C GLU A 21 -29.39 20.52 -1.84
N VAL A 22 -29.44 20.21 -0.54
CA VAL A 22 -28.23 19.94 0.25
C VAL A 22 -27.52 18.67 -0.24
N LEU A 23 -28.28 17.63 -0.60
CA LEU A 23 -27.72 16.42 -1.20
C LEU A 23 -27.05 16.72 -2.54
N ARG A 24 -27.68 17.51 -3.42
CA ARG A 24 -27.08 17.94 -4.69
C ARG A 24 -25.76 18.68 -4.47
N ALA A 25 -25.71 19.57 -3.48
CA ALA A 25 -24.48 20.31 -3.15
C ALA A 25 -23.38 19.39 -2.57
N SER A 26 -23.74 18.40 -1.76
CA SER A 26 -22.80 17.50 -1.08
C SER A 26 -22.40 16.28 -1.93
N TRP A 27 -23.13 16.03 -3.03
CA TRP A 27 -22.97 14.85 -3.88
C TRP A 27 -21.57 14.69 -4.45
N GLY A 28 -20.96 15.78 -4.93
CA GLY A 28 -19.62 15.74 -5.50
C GLY A 28 -18.55 15.30 -4.48
N GLU A 29 -18.75 15.60 -3.21
CA GLU A 29 -17.89 15.16 -2.12
C GLU A 29 -18.20 13.72 -1.71
N ALA A 30 -19.47 13.38 -1.53
CA ALA A 30 -19.92 12.03 -1.20
C ALA A 30 -19.49 11.00 -2.26
N ALA A 31 -19.66 11.32 -3.55
CA ALA A 31 -19.28 10.46 -4.67
C ALA A 31 -17.77 10.15 -4.74
N ARG A 32 -16.93 11.04 -4.20
CA ARG A 32 -15.47 10.82 -4.12
C ARG A 32 -15.09 9.90 -2.97
N VAL A 33 -15.86 9.91 -1.89
CA VAL A 33 -15.48 9.32 -0.59
C VAL A 33 -16.23 8.02 -0.25
N PHE A 34 -17.37 7.73 -0.87
CA PHE A 34 -18.14 6.49 -0.67
C PHE A 34 -18.16 5.55 -1.88
N SER A 35 -18.23 4.23 -1.63
CA SER A 35 -18.30 3.22 -2.71
C SER A 35 -19.65 3.33 -3.39
N PRO A 36 -19.85 2.80 -4.61
CA PRO A 36 -21.19 2.73 -5.19
C PRO A 36 -22.20 2.09 -4.23
N ARG A 37 -21.78 1.02 -3.54
CA ARG A 37 -22.59 0.38 -2.49
C ARG A 37 -22.76 1.26 -1.26
N GLY A 38 -21.71 1.92 -0.78
CA GLY A 38 -21.77 2.80 0.39
C GLY A 38 -22.59 4.08 0.16
N LEU A 39 -22.56 4.64 -1.04
CA LEU A 39 -23.42 5.74 -1.47
C LEU A 39 -24.88 5.34 -1.37
N GLU A 40 -25.22 4.17 -1.88
CA GLU A 40 -26.59 3.68 -1.86
C GLU A 40 -27.02 3.25 -0.46
N SER A 41 -26.27 2.34 0.18
CA SER A 41 -26.65 1.68 1.42
C SER A 41 -26.42 2.52 2.68
N TYR A 42 -25.36 3.32 2.76
CA TYR A 42 -25.04 4.08 3.99
C TYR A 42 -25.44 5.54 3.88
N TYR A 43 -25.19 6.19 2.73
CA TYR A 43 -25.44 7.62 2.58
C TYR A 43 -26.88 7.94 2.15
N LEU A 44 -27.36 7.38 1.04
CA LEU A 44 -28.71 7.64 0.51
C LEU A 44 -29.79 6.96 1.37
N GLN A 45 -29.68 5.64 1.58
CA GLN A 45 -30.61 4.90 2.43
C GLN A 45 -30.54 5.36 3.91
N GLY A 46 -29.37 5.82 4.37
CA GLY A 46 -29.25 6.45 5.68
C GLY A 46 -30.05 7.76 5.78
N ALA A 47 -29.96 8.62 4.76
CA ALA A 47 -30.71 9.87 4.72
C ALA A 47 -32.23 9.65 4.63
N THR A 48 -32.70 8.71 3.80
CA THR A 48 -34.13 8.36 3.71
C THR A 48 -34.62 7.68 4.99
N GLY A 49 -33.81 6.77 5.55
CA GLY A 49 -34.06 6.15 6.85
C GLY A 49 -34.26 7.17 7.96
N LEU A 50 -33.37 8.18 8.06
CA LEU A 50 -33.51 9.27 9.02
C LEU A 50 -34.76 10.14 8.77
N LYS A 51 -35.13 10.37 7.50
CA LYS A 51 -36.35 11.09 7.16
C LYS A 51 -37.61 10.33 7.62
N SER A 52 -37.63 9.01 7.42
CA SER A 52 -38.77 8.15 7.81
C SER A 52 -39.07 8.20 9.31
N LEU A 53 -38.08 8.55 10.14
CA LEU A 53 -38.25 8.69 11.60
C LEU A 53 -39.12 9.90 12.01
N GLY A 54 -39.34 10.88 11.12
CA GLY A 54 -40.43 11.87 11.26
C GLY A 54 -40.21 13.05 12.22
N ARG A 55 -38.96 13.47 12.50
CA ARG A 55 -38.66 14.60 13.43
C ARG A 55 -37.86 15.77 12.82
N GLY A 56 -38.24 16.18 11.61
CA GLY A 56 -37.75 17.41 10.99
C GLY A 56 -36.57 17.22 10.03
N THR A 57 -36.42 18.16 9.10
CA THR A 57 -35.45 18.10 7.99
C THR A 57 -34.00 18.32 8.44
N ASP A 58 -33.79 19.05 9.55
CA ASP A 58 -32.46 19.43 10.04
C ASP A 58 -31.56 18.24 10.37
N LEU A 59 -32.15 17.15 10.88
CA LEU A 59 -31.44 15.91 11.20
C LEU A 59 -30.83 15.28 9.94
N VAL A 60 -31.65 15.20 8.89
CA VAL A 60 -31.29 14.61 7.59
C VAL A 60 -30.25 15.48 6.90
N VAL A 61 -30.45 16.81 6.92
CA VAL A 61 -29.50 17.80 6.39
C VAL A 61 -28.15 17.69 7.08
N SER A 62 -28.12 17.64 8.42
CA SER A 62 -26.87 17.52 9.18
C SER A 62 -26.11 16.22 8.85
N PHE A 63 -26.83 15.10 8.69
CA PHE A 63 -26.22 13.84 8.25
C PHE A 63 -25.62 13.95 6.84
N ILE A 64 -26.40 14.43 5.86
CA ILE A 64 -25.97 14.57 4.45
C ILE A 64 -24.71 15.43 4.35
N GLN A 65 -24.64 16.53 5.10
CA GLN A 65 -23.50 17.45 5.07
C GLN A 65 -22.23 16.88 5.70
N ASN A 66 -22.34 16.10 6.77
CA ASN A 66 -21.19 15.72 7.60
C ASN A 66 -20.72 14.28 7.42
N ALA A 67 -21.57 13.37 6.96
CA ALA A 67 -21.21 11.98 6.71
C ALA A 67 -20.03 11.79 5.73
N PRO A 68 -19.90 12.56 4.63
CA PRO A 68 -18.75 12.43 3.72
C PRO A 68 -17.41 12.74 4.41
N ALA A 69 -17.39 13.69 5.34
CA ALA A 69 -16.17 13.99 6.09
C ALA A 69 -15.79 12.84 7.05
N VAL A 70 -16.78 12.22 7.71
CA VAL A 70 -16.54 11.05 8.56
C VAL A 70 -15.99 9.87 7.74
N ALA A 71 -16.59 9.60 6.58
CA ALA A 71 -16.12 8.53 5.68
C ALA A 71 -14.71 8.79 5.14
N ARG A 72 -14.33 10.05 4.94
CA ARG A 72 -12.98 10.41 4.47
C ARG A 72 -11.92 10.08 5.51
N GLU A 73 -12.20 10.40 6.77
CA GLU A 73 -11.23 10.24 7.85
C GLU A 73 -11.13 8.78 8.33
N LEU A 74 -12.25 8.05 8.39
CA LEU A 74 -12.31 6.73 9.05
C LEU A 74 -12.80 5.58 8.17
N GLY A 75 -13.25 5.85 6.94
CA GLY A 75 -13.87 4.86 6.05
C GLY A 75 -15.40 4.81 6.12
N GLU A 76 -16.03 4.17 5.14
CA GLU A 76 -17.49 4.16 4.99
C GLU A 76 -18.23 3.37 6.09
N ASP A 77 -17.59 2.37 6.69
CA ASP A 77 -18.15 1.60 7.81
C ASP A 77 -18.39 2.47 9.04
N ALA A 78 -17.53 3.47 9.29
CA ALA A 78 -17.71 4.40 10.41
C ALA A 78 -18.99 5.24 10.27
N VAL A 79 -19.47 5.47 9.03
CA VAL A 79 -20.74 6.15 8.78
C VAL A 79 -21.92 5.24 9.06
N SER A 80 -21.80 3.94 8.76
CA SER A 80 -22.78 2.93 9.17
C SER A 80 -22.90 2.86 10.70
N ASP A 81 -21.76 2.81 11.41
CA ASP A 81 -21.72 2.81 12.87
C ASP A 81 -22.34 4.08 13.47
N LEU A 82 -22.04 5.24 12.88
CA LEU A 82 -22.63 6.53 13.26
C LEU A 82 -24.16 6.53 13.07
N LEU A 83 -24.64 6.01 11.94
CA LEU A 83 -26.08 5.91 11.65
C LEU A 83 -26.77 4.96 12.64
N ALA A 84 -26.20 3.78 12.88
CA ALA A 84 -26.72 2.82 13.83
C ALA A 84 -26.78 3.39 15.26
N ALA A 85 -25.72 4.10 15.69
CA ALA A 85 -25.68 4.78 16.98
C ALA A 85 -26.76 5.88 17.07
N ALA A 86 -26.92 6.70 16.01
CA ALA A 86 -27.94 7.74 15.96
C ALA A 86 -29.37 7.18 16.05
N ILE A 87 -29.65 6.09 15.32
CA ILE A 87 -30.95 5.39 15.36
C ILE A 87 -31.20 4.83 16.77
N LYS A 88 -30.19 4.22 17.40
CA LYS A 88 -30.29 3.72 18.78
C LYS A 88 -30.59 4.84 19.78
N MET A 89 -29.93 5.99 19.62
CA MET A 89 -30.12 7.17 20.48
C MET A 89 -31.44 7.91 20.20
N TYR A 90 -32.09 7.64 19.06
CA TYR A 90 -33.34 8.29 18.64
C TYR A 90 -34.47 8.20 19.68
N SER A 91 -34.57 7.08 20.39
CA SER A 91 -35.56 6.88 21.46
C SER A 91 -35.23 7.60 22.77
N LYS A 92 -33.99 8.07 22.94
CA LYS A 92 -33.44 8.59 24.20
C LYS A 92 -33.30 10.11 24.23
N THR A 93 -33.30 10.79 23.09
CA THR A 93 -33.00 12.23 22.99
C THR A 93 -33.78 12.95 21.89
N SER A 94 -33.64 14.28 21.80
CA SER A 94 -34.28 15.08 20.76
C SER A 94 -33.51 15.04 19.44
N ALA A 95 -34.21 15.23 18.32
CA ALA A 95 -33.59 15.30 16.98
C ALA A 95 -32.51 16.39 16.89
N THR A 96 -32.64 17.49 17.64
CA THR A 96 -31.64 18.55 17.73
C THR A 96 -30.31 18.10 18.34
N VAL A 97 -30.33 17.19 19.32
CA VAL A 97 -29.10 16.63 19.91
C VAL A 97 -28.45 15.68 18.94
N ILE A 98 -29.20 14.84 18.23
CA ILE A 98 -28.66 13.92 17.22
C ILE A 98 -28.09 14.69 16.03
N ALA A 99 -28.76 15.77 15.59
CA ALA A 99 -28.22 16.67 14.59
C ALA A 99 -26.88 17.30 15.03
N SER A 100 -26.74 17.60 16.33
CA SER A 100 -25.47 18.08 16.92
C SER A 100 -24.40 16.99 16.97
N ILE A 101 -24.78 15.72 17.18
CA ILE A 101 -23.86 14.58 17.08
C ILE A 101 -23.34 14.47 15.63
N PHE A 102 -24.21 14.52 14.62
CA PHE A 102 -23.79 14.49 13.23
C PHE A 102 -22.87 15.67 12.86
N SER A 103 -23.19 16.89 13.29
CA SER A 103 -22.38 18.07 12.96
C SER A 103 -21.00 18.08 13.63
N THR A 104 -20.86 17.39 14.77
CA THR A 104 -19.58 17.30 15.51
C THR A 104 -18.82 15.99 15.24
N SER A 105 -19.45 15.01 14.58
CA SER A 105 -18.83 13.74 14.22
C SER A 105 -17.57 13.88 13.35
N PRO A 106 -17.48 14.82 12.37
CA PRO A 106 -16.23 15.03 11.63
C PRO A 106 -15.06 15.44 12.53
N VAL A 107 -15.32 16.25 13.57
CA VAL A 107 -14.30 16.67 14.54
C VAL A 107 -13.82 15.46 15.35
N ALA A 108 -14.76 14.63 15.83
CA ALA A 108 -14.41 13.39 16.52
C ALA A 108 -13.64 12.42 15.61
N ALA A 109 -14.08 12.25 14.36
CA ALA A 109 -13.45 11.37 13.39
C ALA A 109 -12.01 11.78 13.10
N SER A 110 -11.78 13.06 12.80
CA SER A 110 -10.44 13.60 12.52
C SER A 110 -9.52 13.57 13.75
N ARG A 111 -10.04 13.78 14.96
CA ARG A 111 -9.23 13.80 16.19
C ARG A 111 -8.90 12.42 16.74
N LEU A 112 -9.81 11.46 16.60
CA LEU A 112 -9.59 10.09 17.05
C LEU A 112 -8.76 9.30 16.02
N GLY A 113 -8.98 9.54 14.73
CA GLY A 113 -8.15 9.00 13.64
C GLY A 113 -8.21 7.48 13.47
N ASP A 114 -9.08 6.78 14.22
CA ASP A 114 -9.26 5.34 14.19
C ASP A 114 -10.74 4.97 14.40
N ALA A 115 -11.22 3.95 13.69
CA ALA A 115 -12.62 3.55 13.69
C ALA A 115 -13.08 2.94 15.02
N ASP A 116 -12.22 2.19 15.72
CA ASP A 116 -12.56 1.59 17.01
C ASP A 116 -12.63 2.64 18.12
N LEU A 117 -11.71 3.62 18.09
CA LEU A 117 -11.82 4.79 18.97
C LEU A 117 -13.12 5.56 18.70
N PHE A 118 -13.49 5.73 17.43
CA PHE A 118 -14.74 6.40 17.08
C PHE A 118 -15.98 5.63 17.57
N ARG A 119 -16.02 4.30 17.44
CA ARG A 119 -17.06 3.45 18.06
C ARG A 119 -17.10 3.63 19.59
N GLY A 120 -15.94 3.64 20.24
CA GLY A 120 -15.81 3.90 21.67
C GLY A 120 -16.37 5.27 22.10
N TYR A 121 -16.21 6.29 21.25
CA TYR A 121 -16.82 7.61 21.42
C TYR A 121 -18.35 7.58 21.27
N LEU A 122 -18.88 6.91 20.26
CA LEU A 122 -20.33 6.73 20.09
C LEU A 122 -20.96 6.00 21.29
N HIS A 123 -20.28 4.99 21.83
CA HIS A 123 -20.69 4.31 23.06
C HIS A 123 -20.67 5.23 24.30
N LEU A 124 -19.68 6.12 24.40
CA LEU A 124 -19.65 7.14 25.47
C LEU A 124 -20.86 8.08 25.37
N LEU A 125 -21.20 8.55 24.16
CA LEU A 125 -22.39 9.39 23.97
C LEU A 125 -23.67 8.67 24.40
N ASP A 126 -23.84 7.38 24.06
CA ASP A 126 -25.01 6.59 24.47
C ASP A 126 -25.11 6.49 26.00
N THR A 127 -23.96 6.32 26.65
CA THR A 127 -23.86 6.26 28.12
C THR A 127 -24.20 7.62 28.76
N LEU A 128 -23.68 8.71 28.22
CA LEU A 128 -23.94 10.06 28.74
C LEU A 128 -25.38 10.49 28.51
N LEU A 129 -26.03 10.08 27.42
CA LEU A 129 -27.45 10.32 27.22
C LEU A 129 -28.31 9.62 28.28
N ALA A 130 -27.88 8.46 28.79
CA ALA A 130 -28.58 7.77 29.87
C ALA A 130 -28.36 8.41 31.25
N GLN A 131 -27.17 8.97 31.52
CA GLN A 131 -26.79 9.48 32.85
C GLN A 131 -26.95 10.99 33.01
N ALA A 132 -26.64 11.77 31.97
CA ALA A 132 -26.54 13.24 31.97
C ALA A 132 -27.01 13.85 30.64
N PRO A 133 -28.25 13.61 30.18
CA PRO A 133 -28.72 14.01 28.84
C PRO A 133 -28.64 15.52 28.59
N ARG A 134 -28.81 16.34 29.63
CA ARG A 134 -28.73 17.80 29.53
C ARG A 134 -27.30 18.32 29.32
N GLY A 135 -26.29 17.55 29.73
CA GLY A 135 -24.88 17.87 29.58
C GLY A 135 -24.31 17.54 28.20
N VAL A 136 -24.96 16.66 27.43
CA VAL A 136 -24.42 16.18 26.14
C VAL A 136 -24.28 17.32 25.13
N ARG A 137 -25.31 18.14 24.93
CA ARG A 137 -25.24 19.24 23.94
C ARG A 137 -24.16 20.28 24.28
N PRO A 138 -24.09 20.83 25.52
CA PRO A 138 -22.98 21.70 25.91
C PRO A 138 -21.60 21.08 25.71
N MET A 139 -21.45 19.77 26.00
CA MET A 139 -20.20 19.06 25.75
C MET A 139 -19.83 19.04 24.26
N LEU A 140 -20.80 18.77 23.38
CA LEU A 140 -20.60 18.73 21.94
C LEU A 140 -20.17 20.10 21.39
N ASP A 141 -20.71 21.19 21.94
CA ASP A 141 -20.33 22.57 21.58
C ASP A 141 -18.83 22.86 21.89
N HIS A 142 -18.24 22.14 22.86
CA HIS A 142 -16.83 22.24 23.23
C HIS A 142 -15.97 21.02 22.81
N LEU A 143 -16.49 20.15 21.95
CA LEU A 143 -15.84 18.88 21.60
C LEU A 143 -14.44 19.07 21.02
N SER A 144 -14.24 20.08 20.18
CA SER A 144 -12.94 20.39 19.57
C SER A 144 -11.87 20.74 20.61
N THR A 145 -12.25 21.49 21.65
CA THR A 145 -11.35 21.83 22.77
C THR A 145 -11.05 20.61 23.62
N LEU A 146 -12.06 19.78 23.89
CA LEU A 146 -11.92 18.57 24.70
C LEU A 146 -11.00 17.56 24.01
N LEU A 147 -11.29 17.17 22.76
CA LEU A 147 -10.47 16.23 21.99
C LEU A 147 -9.13 16.80 21.53
N GLY A 148 -8.94 18.13 21.63
CA GLY A 148 -7.65 18.76 21.42
C GLY A 148 -6.71 18.68 22.63
N GLN A 149 -7.20 18.25 23.79
CA GLN A 149 -6.42 18.17 25.04
C GLN A 149 -6.50 16.79 25.72
N LEU A 150 -7.57 16.06 25.45
CA LEU A 150 -7.87 14.78 26.06
C LEU A 150 -7.86 13.69 25.00
N THR A 151 -7.33 12.54 25.39
CA THR A 151 -7.61 11.30 24.70
C THR A 151 -9.06 10.86 24.94
N LEU A 152 -9.54 9.85 24.22
CA LEU A 152 -10.90 9.32 24.43
C LEU A 152 -11.11 8.82 25.86
N GLY A 153 -10.11 8.17 26.46
CA GLY A 153 -10.15 7.75 27.86
C GLY A 153 -10.23 8.94 28.82
N GLY A 154 -9.46 10.01 28.54
CA GLY A 154 -9.52 11.27 29.29
C GLY A 154 -10.90 11.94 29.21
N LEU A 155 -11.47 12.00 28.01
CA LEU A 155 -12.82 12.53 27.77
C LEU A 155 -13.87 11.71 28.52
N ARG A 156 -13.79 10.37 28.48
CA ARG A 156 -14.69 9.48 29.22
C ARG A 156 -14.63 9.75 30.72
N ARG A 157 -13.44 9.81 31.32
CA ARG A 157 -13.28 10.06 32.77
C ARG A 157 -13.78 11.45 33.15
N TRP A 158 -13.44 12.48 32.38
CA TRP A 158 -13.94 13.83 32.59
C TRP A 158 -15.48 13.89 32.50
N ALA A 159 -16.08 13.23 31.52
CA ALA A 159 -17.53 13.27 31.31
C ALA A 159 -18.29 12.46 32.36
N LEU A 160 -17.83 11.25 32.71
CA LEU A 160 -18.45 10.42 33.74
C LEU A 160 -18.31 11.02 35.14
N TRP A 161 -17.18 11.67 35.44
CA TRP A 161 -17.02 12.40 36.70
C TRP A 161 -18.04 13.54 36.79
N GLY A 162 -18.18 14.36 35.74
CA GLY A 162 -19.18 15.43 35.69
C GLY A 162 -20.62 14.94 35.83
N ALA A 163 -20.95 13.84 35.16
CA ALA A 163 -22.26 13.20 35.25
C ALA A 163 -22.57 12.72 36.69
N GLN A 164 -21.58 12.13 37.37
CA GLN A 164 -21.73 11.61 38.73
C GLN A 164 -21.73 12.73 39.79
N ALA A 165 -20.80 13.69 39.69
CA ALA A 165 -20.65 14.79 40.65
C ALA A 165 -21.88 15.71 40.67
N HIS A 166 -22.51 15.93 39.52
CA HIS A 166 -23.70 16.78 39.38
C HIS A 166 -25.00 16.01 39.09
N LYS A 167 -25.08 14.73 39.48
CA LYS A 167 -26.22 13.85 39.18
C LYS A 167 -27.59 14.43 39.57
N THR A 168 -27.65 15.17 40.69
CA THR A 168 -28.87 15.80 41.21
C THR A 168 -28.93 17.32 40.99
N ASN A 169 -27.85 17.95 40.51
CA ASN A 169 -27.76 19.39 40.30
C ASN A 169 -27.67 19.71 38.80
N PHE A 170 -28.82 19.96 38.17
CA PHE A 170 -28.90 20.20 36.74
C PHE A 170 -28.20 21.48 36.27
N ASP A 171 -28.22 22.55 37.07
CA ASP A 171 -27.52 23.81 36.74
C ASP A 171 -26.00 23.62 36.83
N GLY A 172 -25.54 22.91 37.86
CA GLY A 172 -24.14 22.51 37.99
C GLY A 172 -23.67 21.60 36.85
N GLN A 173 -24.52 20.68 36.41
CA GLN A 173 -24.24 19.80 35.28
C GLN A 173 -24.06 20.60 33.98
N LEU A 174 -24.96 21.55 33.68
CA LEU A 174 -24.81 22.42 32.51
C LEU A 174 -23.49 23.21 32.55
N LYS A 175 -23.20 23.89 33.67
CA LYS A 175 -21.95 24.65 33.83
C LYS A 175 -20.70 23.79 33.71
N TYR A 176 -20.74 22.55 34.20
CA TYR A 176 -19.62 21.62 34.08
C TYR A 176 -19.35 21.28 32.61
N PHE A 177 -20.38 20.84 31.87
CA PHE A 177 -20.21 20.42 30.48
C PHE A 177 -19.98 21.59 29.50
N SER A 178 -20.37 22.82 29.88
CA SER A 178 -20.02 24.06 29.17
C SER A 178 -18.61 24.60 29.47
N LEU A 179 -17.80 23.89 30.25
CA LEU A 179 -16.46 24.35 30.71
C LEU A 179 -16.49 25.68 31.49
N GLU A 180 -17.62 26.02 32.13
CA GLU A 180 -17.77 27.25 32.92
C GLU A 180 -17.45 27.03 34.40
N SER A 181 -17.49 25.79 34.89
CA SER A 181 -17.22 25.50 36.29
C SER A 181 -15.72 25.32 36.57
N PRO A 182 -15.21 25.82 37.72
CA PRO A 182 -13.83 25.58 38.14
C PRO A 182 -13.50 24.08 38.28
N GLU A 183 -14.47 23.27 38.69
CA GLU A 183 -14.33 21.82 38.81
C GLU A 183 -14.10 21.17 37.44
N SER A 184 -14.83 21.61 36.41
CA SER A 184 -14.69 21.11 35.04
C SER A 184 -13.31 21.40 34.47
N ILE A 185 -12.83 22.62 34.64
CA ILE A 185 -11.48 23.03 34.23
C ILE A 185 -10.43 22.25 35.03
N GLY A 186 -10.64 22.05 36.34
CA GLY A 186 -9.73 21.30 37.20
C GLY A 186 -9.59 19.83 36.78
N VAL A 187 -10.72 19.15 36.51
CA VAL A 187 -10.70 17.76 36.02
C VAL A 187 -10.11 17.69 34.61
N LEU A 188 -10.42 18.65 33.73
CA LEU A 188 -9.84 18.75 32.40
C LEU A 188 -8.31 18.85 32.45
N GLN A 189 -7.76 19.74 33.30
CA GLN A 189 -6.30 19.86 33.47
C GLN A 189 -5.67 18.60 34.07
N LYS A 190 -6.39 17.88 34.93
CA LYS A 190 -5.93 16.63 35.55
C LYS A 190 -5.94 15.43 34.57
N GLU A 191 -6.87 15.43 33.62
CA GLU A 191 -6.97 14.39 32.58
C GLU A 191 -6.21 14.77 31.30
N ARG A 192 -5.78 16.03 31.17
CA ARG A 192 -4.95 16.50 30.06
C ARG A 192 -3.70 15.65 29.98
N LYS A 193 -3.55 15.00 28.84
CA LYS A 193 -2.32 14.30 28.47
C LYS A 193 -1.40 15.25 27.73
N GLY A 194 -0.10 14.98 27.76
CA GLY A 194 0.94 15.81 27.15
C GLY A 194 0.79 15.96 25.63
N THR A 195 1.65 15.29 24.88
CA THR A 195 1.65 15.34 23.41
C THR A 195 0.70 14.27 22.86
N LEU A 196 -0.34 14.67 22.13
CA LEU A 196 -1.27 13.73 21.49
C LEU A 196 -0.64 13.14 20.22
N PHE A 197 -0.91 11.85 19.97
CA PHE A 197 -0.34 11.14 18.83
C PHE A 197 -0.77 11.74 17.49
N ILE A 198 -2.06 12.08 17.35
CA ILE A 198 -2.64 12.64 16.12
C ILE A 198 -1.95 13.93 15.67
N ASP A 199 -1.45 14.73 16.62
CA ASP A 199 -0.76 16.00 16.32
C ASP A 199 0.67 15.79 15.81
N VAL A 200 1.26 14.61 16.05
CA VAL A 200 2.67 14.31 15.73
C VAL A 200 2.86 13.18 14.73
N GLN A 201 1.85 12.34 14.49
CA GLN A 201 1.89 11.15 13.65
C GLN A 201 2.58 11.40 12.30
N ARG A 202 2.18 12.45 11.58
CA ARG A 202 2.77 12.81 10.29
C ARG A 202 4.27 13.12 10.38
N ARG A 203 4.69 13.82 11.44
CA ARG A 203 6.11 14.17 11.68
C ARG A 203 6.92 12.93 12.04
N ILE A 204 6.35 12.02 12.82
CA ILE A 204 6.98 10.74 13.16
C ILE A 204 7.11 9.86 11.91
N GLY A 205 6.10 9.80 11.05
CA GLY A 205 6.16 9.04 9.79
C GLY A 205 7.27 9.55 8.86
N MET A 206 7.40 10.88 8.71
CA MET A 206 8.52 11.48 7.96
C MET A 206 9.88 11.16 8.57
N TYR A 207 9.97 11.13 9.91
CA TYR A 207 11.18 10.80 10.64
C TYR A 207 11.60 9.34 10.40
N LEU A 208 10.69 8.37 10.48
CA LEU A 208 10.99 6.97 10.21
C LEU A 208 11.36 6.75 8.73
N ARG A 209 10.66 7.40 7.79
CA ARG A 209 10.99 7.34 6.36
C ARG A 209 12.38 7.88 6.07
N ALA A 210 12.79 8.95 6.76
CA ALA A 210 14.13 9.51 6.60
C ALA A 210 15.23 8.56 7.09
N LEU A 211 14.96 7.74 8.11
CA LEU A 211 15.90 6.74 8.61
C LEU A 211 15.97 5.54 7.64
N TRP A 212 14.86 4.83 7.41
CA TRP A 212 14.91 3.53 6.70
C TRP A 212 14.51 3.57 5.22
N GLY A 213 14.15 4.73 4.67
CA GLY A 213 13.79 4.86 3.25
C GLY A 213 12.53 4.09 2.85
N ARG A 214 11.74 3.64 3.82
CA ARG A 214 10.45 2.96 3.69
C ARG A 214 9.44 3.54 4.66
N ASP A 215 8.19 3.15 4.49
CA ASP A 215 7.09 3.64 5.30
C ASP A 215 6.66 2.65 6.38
N PHE A 216 6.09 3.22 7.44
CA PHE A 216 5.66 2.51 8.63
C PHE A 216 4.24 2.92 8.96
N PHE A 217 3.34 1.94 9.05
CA PHE A 217 1.97 2.17 9.44
C PHE A 217 1.89 2.31 10.95
N MET A 218 1.28 3.41 11.42
CA MET A 218 1.14 3.67 12.85
C MET A 218 -0.29 4.03 13.19
N ARG A 219 -0.81 3.44 14.28
CA ARG A 219 -2.13 3.75 14.84
C ARG A 219 -2.01 4.05 16.34
N PRO A 220 -2.94 4.81 16.91
CA PRO A 220 -3.04 4.91 18.36
C PRO A 220 -3.37 3.53 18.96
N THR A 221 -2.87 3.23 20.16
CA THR A 221 -3.23 1.99 20.85
C THR A 221 -4.69 2.07 21.31
N SER A 222 -5.52 1.16 20.82
CA SER A 222 -6.93 1.01 21.18
C SER A 222 -7.04 0.08 22.40
N GLY A 223 -7.34 0.60 23.60
CA GLY A 223 -7.83 -0.33 24.64
C GLY A 223 -7.82 0.05 26.13
N ASP A 224 -6.96 0.90 26.70
CA ASP A 224 -6.99 1.09 28.16
C ASP A 224 -7.72 2.35 28.55
N PHE A 225 -9.03 2.26 28.41
CA PHE A 225 -9.96 3.33 28.76
C PHE A 225 -10.11 3.51 30.27
N GLU A 226 -9.66 2.55 31.09
CA GLU A 226 -10.01 2.46 32.52
C GLU A 226 -8.83 2.69 33.47
N GLN A 227 -7.63 2.17 33.20
CA GLN A 227 -6.55 2.11 34.20
C GLN A 227 -5.58 3.28 34.14
N ARG A 228 -5.69 4.19 33.16
CA ARG A 228 -4.84 5.40 33.01
C ARG A 228 -3.36 5.11 32.74
N GLU A 229 -2.96 3.84 32.77
CA GLU A 229 -1.71 3.32 32.25
C GLU A 229 -1.86 3.27 30.73
N GLY A 230 -1.43 4.34 30.04
CA GLY A 230 -1.33 4.29 28.58
C GLY A 230 -0.53 3.06 28.20
N TYR A 231 -0.96 2.33 27.18
CA TYR A 231 -0.30 1.09 26.79
C TYR A 231 1.17 1.33 26.47
N ARG A 232 1.97 0.27 26.61
CA ARG A 232 3.27 0.23 25.95
C ARG A 232 3.05 0.26 24.44
N PRO A 233 4.00 0.83 23.68
CA PRO A 233 4.08 0.57 22.25
C PRO A 233 3.94 -0.94 21.99
N SER A 234 3.28 -1.30 20.90
CA SER A 234 3.17 -2.69 20.47
C SER A 234 3.11 -2.74 18.96
N ILE A 235 3.37 -3.91 18.39
CA ILE A 235 3.27 -4.13 16.96
C ILE A 235 2.32 -5.31 16.77
N GLU A 236 1.24 -5.06 16.04
CA GLU A 236 0.24 -6.08 15.70
C GLU A 236 0.24 -6.23 14.18
N GLY A 237 0.64 -7.42 13.73
CA GLY A 237 1.01 -7.70 12.35
C GLY A 237 2.03 -6.68 11.81
N TYR A 238 1.60 -5.73 10.98
CA TYR A 238 2.46 -4.70 10.38
C TYR A 238 2.20 -3.27 10.88
N ILE A 239 1.27 -3.09 11.83
CA ILE A 239 0.92 -1.77 12.37
C ILE A 239 1.66 -1.56 13.69
N ILE A 240 2.36 -0.44 13.80
CA ILE A 240 2.94 0.04 15.05
C ILE A 240 1.84 0.77 15.83
N HIS A 241 1.42 0.20 16.95
CA HIS A 241 0.50 0.83 17.88
C HIS A 241 1.28 1.67 18.89
N LEU A 242 1.12 2.98 18.82
CA LEU A 242 1.73 3.94 19.74
C LEU A 242 0.68 4.50 20.70
N PRO A 243 1.07 4.89 21.93
CA PRO A 243 0.14 5.48 22.87
C PRO A 243 -0.59 6.68 22.26
N ASP A 244 -1.87 6.82 22.58
CA ASP A 244 -2.72 7.92 22.12
C ASP A 244 -2.20 9.30 22.60
N ALA A 245 -1.49 9.31 23.73
CA ALA A 245 -0.76 10.46 24.23
C ALA A 245 0.46 10.07 25.08
N TYR A 246 1.54 10.86 24.97
CA TYR A 246 2.68 10.81 25.88
C TYR A 246 2.75 12.06 26.76
N ASP A 247 2.83 11.85 28.07
CA ASP A 247 3.23 12.90 29.00
C ASP A 247 4.75 13.15 28.88
N ASP A 248 5.21 14.34 29.28
CA ASP A 248 6.66 14.58 29.35
C ASP A 248 7.28 13.64 30.38
N PHE A 249 8.35 12.95 30.01
CA PHE A 249 9.07 12.09 30.93
C PHE A 249 9.87 12.97 31.89
N VAL A 250 9.60 12.84 33.19
CA VAL A 250 10.28 13.57 34.25
C VAL A 250 10.97 12.58 35.16
N PHE A 251 12.30 12.62 35.18
CA PHE A 251 13.11 11.83 36.10
C PHE A 251 13.83 12.76 37.07
N ASN A 252 13.56 12.58 38.37
CA ASN A 252 14.26 13.31 39.42
C ASN A 252 15.41 12.44 39.92
N SER A 253 16.64 12.78 39.54
CA SER A 253 17.81 12.09 40.06
C SER A 253 17.91 12.25 41.59
N PRO A 254 18.41 11.24 42.33
CA PRO A 254 18.75 11.39 43.75
C PRO A 254 19.72 12.56 44.02
N SER A 255 20.46 13.03 43.01
CA SER A 255 21.37 14.17 43.07
C SER A 255 20.69 15.55 42.93
N GLY A 256 19.37 15.61 42.70
CA GLY A 256 18.59 16.86 42.64
C GLY A 256 18.52 17.54 41.26
N GLU A 257 19.21 17.02 40.24
CA GLU A 257 19.01 17.45 38.86
C GLU A 257 17.81 16.70 38.25
N GLY A 258 16.73 17.44 37.98
CA GLY A 258 15.56 16.90 37.30
C GLY A 258 15.77 16.91 35.79
N MET A 259 15.67 15.75 35.14
CA MET A 259 15.63 15.64 33.69
C MET A 259 14.18 15.66 33.22
N ARG A 260 13.89 16.50 32.20
CA ARG A 260 12.60 16.53 31.52
C ARG A 260 12.80 16.27 30.03
N ILE A 261 12.18 15.22 29.51
CA ILE A 261 12.16 14.88 28.10
C ILE A 261 10.75 15.14 27.56
N PRO A 262 10.59 16.00 26.54
CA PRO A 262 9.29 16.27 25.95
C PRO A 262 8.62 15.01 25.36
N GLY A 263 7.29 14.90 25.46
CA GLY A 263 6.54 13.75 24.93
C GLY A 263 6.77 13.46 23.44
N ILE A 264 7.13 14.47 22.64
CA ILE A 264 7.48 14.24 21.22
C ILE A 264 8.79 13.46 21.03
N GLU A 265 9.77 13.61 21.94
CA GLU A 265 11.00 12.82 21.88
C GLU A 265 10.74 11.38 22.32
N LEU A 266 9.78 11.15 23.24
CA LEU A 266 9.29 9.80 23.54
C LEU A 266 8.68 9.15 22.30
N TYR A 267 7.80 9.84 21.56
CA TYR A 267 7.27 9.28 20.30
C TYR A 267 8.36 8.92 19.30
N ARG A 268 9.41 9.75 19.17
CA ARG A 268 10.53 9.44 18.28
C ARG A 268 11.30 8.20 18.75
N ALA A 269 11.56 8.10 20.05
CA ALA A 269 12.23 6.95 20.65
C ALA A 269 11.42 5.67 20.46
N SER A 270 10.13 5.69 20.78
CA SER A 270 9.25 4.54 20.70
C SER A 270 9.01 4.08 19.27
N ALA A 271 8.70 5.03 18.37
CA ALA A 271 8.46 4.73 16.97
C ALA A 271 9.73 4.21 16.28
N ALA A 272 10.90 4.77 16.61
CA ALA A 272 12.17 4.25 16.07
C ALA A 272 12.44 2.84 16.58
N HIS A 273 12.24 2.56 17.86
CA HIS A 273 12.44 1.22 18.44
C HIS A 273 11.51 0.19 17.80
N ALA A 274 10.21 0.45 17.72
CA ALA A 274 9.25 -0.46 17.08
C ALA A 274 9.56 -0.67 15.58
N ALA A 275 10.00 0.39 14.88
CA ALA A 275 10.48 0.26 13.50
C ALA A 275 11.74 -0.62 13.39
N CYS A 276 12.61 -0.64 14.39
CA CYS A 276 13.78 -1.52 14.41
C CYS A 276 13.36 -3.00 14.40
N HIS A 277 12.34 -3.38 15.15
CA HIS A 277 11.80 -4.75 15.10
C HIS A 277 11.29 -5.10 13.70
N GLN A 278 10.47 -4.24 13.08
CA GLN A 278 9.98 -4.49 11.70
C GLN A 278 11.07 -4.54 10.62
N VAL A 279 12.24 -3.96 10.88
CA VAL A 279 13.36 -3.92 9.93
C VAL A 279 14.35 -5.06 10.17
N TYR A 280 14.63 -5.39 11.44
CA TYR A 280 15.74 -6.27 11.82
C TYR A 280 15.31 -7.61 12.43
N THR A 281 14.05 -7.76 12.87
CA THR A 281 13.47 -9.02 13.35
C THR A 281 12.73 -9.71 12.19
N VAL A 282 13.50 -10.43 11.35
CA VAL A 282 12.99 -11.01 10.09
C VAL A 282 12.45 -12.44 10.22
N ASN A 283 12.62 -13.08 11.37
CA ASN A 283 12.18 -14.46 11.63
C ASN A 283 11.46 -14.53 12.97
N GLN A 284 10.43 -15.37 13.06
CA GLN A 284 9.72 -15.68 14.30
C GLN A 284 10.62 -16.39 15.31
N PHE A 285 10.44 -16.06 16.60
CA PHE A 285 11.05 -16.79 17.71
C PHE A 285 10.13 -17.92 18.18
N ASP A 286 10.70 -19.10 18.43
CA ASP A 286 9.96 -20.21 19.02
C ASP A 286 9.75 -19.97 20.53
N SER A 287 8.48 -19.90 20.92
CA SER A 287 8.06 -19.73 22.32
C SER A 287 7.83 -21.05 23.06
N ALA A 288 7.89 -22.19 22.36
CA ALA A 288 7.54 -23.49 22.93
C ALA A 288 8.44 -23.87 24.13
N GLY A 289 7.80 -24.16 25.26
CA GLY A 289 8.48 -24.61 26.48
C GLY A 289 9.17 -23.53 27.29
N LEU A 290 9.03 -22.25 26.94
CA LEU A 290 9.60 -21.12 27.69
C LEU A 290 8.69 -20.68 28.85
N ASN A 291 9.31 -20.28 29.95
CA ASN A 291 8.60 -19.61 31.05
C ASN A 291 8.62 -18.06 30.88
N LEU A 292 7.81 -17.35 31.68
CA LEU A 292 7.66 -15.89 31.56
C LEU A 292 8.99 -15.11 31.75
N LEU A 293 9.87 -15.56 32.64
CA LEU A 293 11.17 -14.91 32.85
C LEU A 293 12.08 -15.10 31.64
N GLN A 294 12.11 -16.30 31.07
CA GLN A 294 12.88 -16.61 29.87
C GLN A 294 12.37 -15.79 28.69
N MET A 295 11.06 -15.70 28.48
CA MET A 295 10.47 -14.87 27.43
C MET A 295 10.89 -13.41 27.56
N GLU A 296 10.83 -12.82 28.77
CA GLU A 296 11.24 -11.42 28.93
C GLU A 296 12.74 -11.19 28.72
N LEU A 297 13.59 -12.09 29.18
CA LEU A 297 15.03 -11.95 28.98
C LEU A 297 15.43 -12.14 27.52
N ILE A 298 14.71 -12.98 26.77
CA ILE A 298 14.90 -13.11 25.32
C ILE A 298 14.48 -11.81 24.61
N GLY A 299 13.33 -11.24 24.95
CA GLY A 299 12.88 -9.94 24.44
C GLY A 299 13.87 -8.81 24.74
N LEU A 300 14.37 -8.74 25.98
CA LEU A 300 15.36 -7.73 26.40
C LEU A 300 16.64 -7.73 25.56
N ILE A 301 17.09 -8.92 25.15
CA ILE A 301 18.29 -9.10 24.31
C ILE A 301 17.97 -8.81 22.85
N GLU A 302 16.77 -9.17 22.37
CA GLU A 302 16.31 -8.82 21.03
C GLU A 302 16.21 -7.29 20.86
N ASP A 303 15.62 -6.58 21.83
CA ASP A 303 15.59 -5.11 21.86
C ASP A 303 16.99 -4.52 21.68
N ALA A 304 17.95 -5.01 22.49
CA ALA A 304 19.33 -4.54 22.45
C ALA A 304 20.01 -4.84 21.11
N ARG A 305 19.67 -5.97 20.46
CA ARG A 305 20.18 -6.34 19.14
C ARG A 305 19.65 -5.40 18.07
N VAL A 306 18.35 -5.18 18.00
CA VAL A 306 17.74 -4.34 16.96
C VAL A 306 18.14 -2.88 17.14
N GLU A 307 18.22 -2.39 18.38
CA GLU A 307 18.76 -1.08 18.71
C GLU A 307 20.24 -0.97 18.30
N GLY A 308 21.07 -1.96 18.62
CA GLY A 308 22.48 -2.00 18.25
C GLY A 308 22.72 -1.93 16.74
N LEU A 309 21.90 -2.64 15.95
CA LEU A 309 21.93 -2.57 14.49
C LEU A 309 21.51 -1.19 13.96
N ALA A 310 20.46 -0.62 14.54
CA ALA A 310 20.02 0.73 14.21
C ALA A 310 21.08 1.77 14.55
N LEU A 311 21.77 1.66 15.68
CA LEU A 311 22.85 2.56 16.09
C LEU A 311 24.07 2.47 15.18
N ALA A 312 24.37 1.28 14.65
CA ALA A 312 25.46 1.11 13.68
C ALA A 312 25.18 1.88 12.37
N GLN A 313 23.91 1.98 11.97
CA GLN A 313 23.50 2.72 10.77
C GLN A 313 23.22 4.20 11.06
N PHE A 314 22.67 4.52 12.25
CA PHE A 314 22.21 5.85 12.66
C PHE A 314 22.69 6.18 14.09
N PRO A 315 23.96 6.59 14.27
CA PRO A 315 24.51 6.87 15.60
C PRO A 315 23.75 7.95 16.40
N GLY A 316 23.05 8.86 15.71
CA GLY A 316 22.25 9.92 16.35
C GLY A 316 21.10 9.41 17.23
N LEU A 317 20.61 8.19 17.01
CA LEU A 317 19.55 7.57 17.82
C LEU A 317 19.97 7.36 19.29
N GLN A 318 21.27 7.35 19.59
CA GLN A 318 21.75 7.29 20.97
C GLN A 318 21.24 8.46 21.82
N GLN A 319 21.11 9.64 21.22
CA GLN A 319 20.71 10.87 21.93
C GLN A 319 19.25 10.84 22.40
N ILE A 320 18.40 9.99 21.78
CA ILE A 320 16.99 9.87 22.15
C ILE A 320 16.73 8.68 23.09
N TRP A 321 17.52 7.60 22.99
CA TRP A 321 17.32 6.40 23.81
C TRP A 321 18.08 6.42 25.14
N ILE A 322 19.37 6.78 25.14
CA ILE A 322 20.20 6.74 26.37
C ILE A 322 19.58 7.55 27.52
N PRO A 323 19.03 8.76 27.31
CA PRO A 323 18.49 9.53 28.43
C PRO A 323 17.23 8.93 29.08
N LEU A 324 16.58 7.97 28.41
CA LEU A 324 15.42 7.24 28.94
C LEU A 324 15.82 6.03 29.80
N HIS A 325 17.12 5.71 29.87
CA HIS A 325 17.66 4.66 30.74
C HIS A 325 18.16 5.25 32.06
N THR A 326 17.30 5.23 33.08
CA THR A 326 17.55 5.89 34.38
C THR A 326 18.10 4.96 35.47
N ALA A 327 18.02 3.65 35.25
CA ALA A 327 18.49 2.63 36.19
C ALA A 327 20.01 2.78 36.48
N THR A 328 20.37 2.61 37.74
CA THR A 328 21.74 2.70 38.27
C THR A 328 21.97 1.57 39.28
N PRO A 329 23.21 1.33 39.76
CA PRO A 329 23.42 0.34 40.82
C PRO A 329 22.65 0.67 42.12
N GLN A 330 22.27 1.93 42.33
CA GLN A 330 21.44 2.36 43.47
C GLN A 330 19.97 1.93 43.34
N SER A 331 19.51 1.50 42.16
CA SER A 331 18.17 0.97 41.93
C SER A 331 17.93 -0.40 42.59
N GLY A 332 18.99 -1.06 43.07
CA GLY A 332 18.93 -2.36 43.74
C GLY A 332 19.06 -3.55 42.79
N ASP A 333 18.85 -4.75 43.36
CA ASP A 333 19.08 -6.04 42.70
C ASP A 333 17.78 -6.85 42.53
N THR A 334 16.63 -6.17 42.43
CA THR A 334 15.37 -6.81 42.02
C THR A 334 15.43 -7.20 40.54
N ALA A 335 14.56 -8.11 40.08
CA ALA A 335 14.54 -8.55 38.69
C ALA A 335 14.39 -7.35 37.72
N ALA A 336 13.42 -6.46 37.97
CA ALA A 336 13.22 -5.26 37.17
C ALA A 336 14.44 -4.32 37.14
N ALA A 337 15.08 -4.10 38.30
CA ALA A 337 16.25 -3.22 38.39
C ALA A 337 17.45 -3.80 37.64
N LEU A 338 17.70 -5.11 37.77
CA LEU A 338 18.78 -5.80 37.06
C LEU A 338 18.55 -5.80 35.54
N MET A 339 17.32 -6.06 35.08
CA MET A 339 16.98 -6.01 33.65
C MET A 339 17.15 -4.60 33.07
N ALA A 340 16.71 -3.56 33.78
CA ALA A 340 16.88 -2.17 33.34
C ALA A 340 18.36 -1.76 33.28
N ARG A 341 19.17 -2.18 34.28
CA ARG A 341 20.63 -1.96 34.30
C ARG A 341 21.33 -2.70 33.16
N LEU A 342 20.92 -3.94 32.87
CA LEU A 342 21.43 -4.70 31.73
C LEU A 342 21.10 -4.00 30.41
N ALA A 343 19.86 -3.59 30.18
CA ALA A 343 19.46 -2.86 28.98
C ALA A 343 20.31 -1.59 28.78
N ARG A 344 20.57 -0.84 29.85
CA ARG A 344 21.43 0.34 29.83
C ARG A 344 22.88 0.00 29.45
N VAL A 345 23.47 -1.04 30.02
CA VAL A 345 24.85 -1.48 29.71
C VAL A 345 25.00 -1.92 28.25
N LEU A 346 23.97 -2.55 27.69
CA LEU A 346 23.99 -3.01 26.29
C LEU A 346 23.87 -1.85 25.30
N LEU A 347 23.21 -0.76 25.68
CA LEU A 347 23.00 0.42 24.85
C LEU A 347 24.12 1.48 24.99
N ASP A 348 24.49 1.81 26.23
CA ASP A 348 25.44 2.87 26.57
C ASP A 348 26.84 2.29 26.86
N LYS A 349 27.76 2.52 25.93
CA LYS A 349 29.15 2.03 26.02
C LYS A 349 29.94 2.69 27.14
N ASP A 350 29.54 3.87 27.62
CA ASP A 350 30.23 4.61 28.67
C ASP A 350 29.71 4.25 30.07
N TYR A 351 28.49 3.70 30.17
CA TYR A 351 27.95 3.18 31.42
C TYR A 351 28.76 1.96 31.93
N ARG A 352 28.93 1.89 33.26
CA ARG A 352 29.69 0.87 33.97
C ARG A 352 28.85 0.34 35.12
N ASP A 353 28.78 -0.99 35.23
CA ASP A 353 28.04 -1.70 36.26
C ASP A 353 28.81 -2.97 36.61
N ASP A 354 29.18 -3.13 37.88
CA ASP A 354 30.03 -4.23 38.36
C ASP A 354 29.23 -5.45 38.83
N HIS A 355 27.89 -5.43 38.73
CA HIS A 355 27.08 -6.56 39.16
C HIS A 355 27.37 -7.80 38.29
N PRO A 356 27.63 -8.98 38.88
CA PRO A 356 28.05 -10.18 38.14
C PRO A 356 27.08 -10.58 37.01
N TRP A 357 25.78 -10.52 37.27
CA TRP A 357 24.74 -10.86 36.29
C TRP A 357 24.69 -9.87 35.10
N VAL A 358 24.85 -8.57 35.37
CA VAL A 358 24.85 -7.52 34.34
C VAL A 358 26.11 -7.64 33.48
N THR A 359 27.27 -7.87 34.10
CA THR A 359 28.54 -8.09 33.42
C THR A 359 28.52 -9.36 32.57
N LEU A 360 27.85 -10.42 33.04
CA LEU A 360 27.64 -11.63 32.26
C LEU A 360 26.83 -11.35 31.00
N GLY A 361 25.68 -10.67 31.13
CA GLY A 361 24.83 -10.32 29.98
C GLY A 361 25.58 -9.51 28.92
N ARG A 362 26.35 -8.48 29.34
CA ARG A 362 27.20 -7.69 28.44
C ARG A 362 28.19 -8.57 27.67
N ARG A 363 28.91 -9.44 28.37
CA ARG A 363 29.92 -10.32 27.78
C ARG A 363 29.32 -11.28 26.76
N LEU A 364 28.22 -11.94 27.13
CA LEU A 364 27.52 -12.88 26.24
C LEU A 364 27.04 -12.19 24.96
N PHE A 365 26.52 -10.97 25.10
CA PHE A 365 26.06 -10.18 23.96
C PHE A 365 27.22 -9.75 23.05
N ASP A 366 28.29 -9.19 23.62
CA ASP A 366 29.48 -8.75 22.88
C ASP A 366 30.16 -9.91 22.14
N GLU A 367 30.18 -11.12 22.71
CA GLU A 367 30.77 -12.33 22.10
C GLU A 367 29.99 -12.84 20.88
N GLN A 368 28.68 -12.61 20.82
CA GLN A 368 27.79 -13.13 19.77
C GLN A 368 27.44 -12.09 18.69
N GLN A 369 27.82 -10.82 18.86
CA GLN A 369 27.56 -9.79 17.86
C GLN A 369 28.19 -10.15 16.50
N GLY A 370 27.36 -10.23 15.46
CA GLY A 370 27.77 -10.51 14.09
C GLY A 370 27.71 -11.99 13.67
N GLN A 371 27.28 -12.89 14.57
CA GLN A 371 27.02 -14.29 14.23
C GLN A 371 25.74 -14.43 13.36
N PRO A 372 25.70 -15.42 12.44
CA PRO A 372 24.48 -15.77 11.73
C PRO A 372 23.42 -16.33 12.70
N GLU A 373 22.17 -16.42 12.25
CA GLU A 373 21.04 -16.97 13.04
C GLU A 373 20.73 -16.22 14.35
N PRO A 374 20.29 -14.96 14.28
CA PRO A 374 19.99 -14.13 15.46
C PRO A 374 18.98 -14.76 16.41
N THR A 375 17.99 -15.48 15.89
CA THR A 375 16.95 -16.12 16.70
C THR A 375 17.52 -17.18 17.65
N VAL A 376 18.59 -17.87 17.26
CA VAL A 376 19.20 -18.94 18.06
C VAL A 376 20.04 -18.33 19.18
N TRP A 377 20.99 -17.46 18.85
CA TRP A 377 21.90 -16.94 19.87
C TRP A 377 21.21 -15.97 20.84
N VAL A 378 20.23 -15.17 20.39
CA VAL A 378 19.43 -14.30 21.29
C VAL A 378 18.68 -15.17 22.31
N ARG A 379 18.09 -16.29 21.84
CA ARG A 379 17.40 -17.25 22.69
C ARG A 379 18.36 -17.88 23.72
N ASP A 380 19.53 -18.32 23.29
CA ASP A 380 20.52 -18.95 24.17
C ASP A 380 21.03 -17.99 25.25
N ILE A 381 21.25 -16.71 24.92
CA ILE A 381 21.62 -15.69 25.90
C ILE A 381 20.48 -15.50 26.92
N GLY A 382 19.23 -15.34 26.46
CA GLY A 382 18.09 -15.14 27.35
C GLY A 382 17.87 -16.31 28.31
N LEU A 383 18.01 -17.55 27.83
CA LEU A 383 17.95 -18.76 28.67
C LEU A 383 19.05 -18.78 29.72
N ARG A 384 20.31 -18.51 29.32
CA ARG A 384 21.45 -18.50 30.24
C ARG A 384 21.31 -17.41 31.30
N LEU A 385 20.82 -16.23 30.93
CA LEU A 385 20.55 -15.15 31.87
C LEU A 385 19.44 -15.50 32.86
N ALA A 386 18.41 -16.24 32.42
CA ALA A 386 17.33 -16.70 33.29
C ALA A 386 17.83 -17.69 34.35
N ASP A 387 18.63 -18.67 33.94
CA ASP A 387 19.21 -19.67 34.84
C ASP A 387 20.09 -19.01 35.91
N GLU A 388 20.93 -18.04 35.51
CA GLU A 388 21.81 -17.31 36.42
C GLU A 388 21.04 -16.37 37.36
N MET A 389 19.95 -15.75 36.88
CA MET A 389 19.08 -14.94 37.75
C MET A 389 18.40 -15.80 38.82
N GLN A 390 17.93 -17.00 38.45
CA GLN A 390 17.36 -17.95 39.39
C GLN A 390 18.41 -18.48 40.38
N ALA A 391 19.64 -18.74 39.92
CA ALA A 391 20.75 -19.16 40.78
C ALA A 391 21.13 -18.10 41.83
N LEU A 392 20.93 -16.81 41.53
CA LEU A 392 21.08 -15.71 42.47
C LEU A 392 19.91 -15.60 43.48
N GLY A 393 18.86 -16.41 43.34
CA GLY A 393 17.69 -16.38 44.21
C GLY A 393 16.75 -15.20 43.94
N VAL A 394 16.85 -14.55 42.78
CA VAL A 394 15.98 -13.44 42.39
C VAL A 394 14.66 -14.01 41.87
N SER A 395 13.55 -13.67 42.53
CA SER A 395 12.20 -14.02 42.07
C SER A 395 11.70 -13.01 41.05
N TYR A 396 11.02 -13.49 40.02
CA TYR A 396 10.38 -12.66 38.98
C TYR A 396 8.87 -12.84 38.97
N SER A 397 8.15 -11.71 38.90
CA SER A 397 6.70 -11.64 38.71
C SER A 397 6.36 -10.57 37.70
N LYS A 398 5.70 -10.93 36.59
CA LYS A 398 5.35 -10.00 35.50
C LYS A 398 4.57 -8.76 35.97
N SER A 399 3.74 -8.89 37.00
CA SER A 399 2.95 -7.77 37.53
C SER A 399 3.73 -6.84 38.46
N ASN A 400 4.78 -7.33 39.13
CA ASN A 400 5.53 -6.56 40.12
C ASN A 400 6.88 -6.06 39.58
N ASP A 401 7.47 -6.79 38.63
CA ASP A 401 8.80 -6.54 38.08
C ASP A 401 8.71 -5.89 36.70
N VAL A 402 8.02 -4.76 36.63
CA VAL A 402 7.86 -3.99 35.39
C VAL A 402 9.15 -3.20 35.11
N VAL A 403 9.84 -3.54 34.01
CA VAL A 403 11.06 -2.85 33.57
C VAL A 403 10.71 -1.43 33.12
N ASP A 404 11.28 -0.42 33.77
CA ASP A 404 11.01 1.01 33.53
C ASP A 404 11.85 1.56 32.36
N ILE A 405 11.49 1.17 31.13
CA ILE A 405 12.04 1.74 29.88
C ILE A 405 10.85 2.21 29.02
N PRO A 406 10.51 3.50 29.05
CA PRO A 406 9.20 3.99 28.61
C PRO A 406 8.96 3.94 27.09
N TYR A 407 10.01 3.74 26.29
CA TYR A 407 9.91 3.74 24.83
C TYR A 407 9.85 2.34 24.20
N ARG A 408 10.21 1.30 24.95
CA ARG A 408 10.27 -0.06 24.41
C ARG A 408 8.87 -0.66 24.29
N ASP A 409 8.70 -1.50 23.28
CA ASP A 409 7.43 -2.19 23.06
C ASP A 409 7.26 -3.40 23.99
N ASP A 410 6.17 -4.14 23.81
CA ASP A 410 5.85 -5.33 24.62
C ASP A 410 6.41 -6.64 24.04
N ASN A 411 7.25 -6.54 23.02
CA ASN A 411 7.91 -7.63 22.32
C ASN A 411 6.96 -8.67 21.69
N ARG A 412 5.65 -8.42 21.61
CA ARG A 412 4.69 -9.41 21.06
C ARG A 412 5.03 -9.82 19.62
N TYR A 413 5.56 -8.87 18.83
CA TYR A 413 5.94 -9.04 17.43
C TYR A 413 6.88 -10.22 17.19
N MET A 414 7.79 -10.47 18.14
CA MET A 414 8.79 -11.52 17.98
C MET A 414 8.18 -12.92 18.10
N TRP A 415 7.06 -13.03 18.82
CA TRP A 415 6.37 -14.28 19.12
C TRP A 415 5.21 -14.54 18.17
N GLU A 416 4.43 -13.50 17.87
CA GLU A 416 3.23 -13.53 17.02
C GLU A 416 3.59 -13.03 15.62
N PHE A 417 4.44 -13.78 14.93
CA PHE A 417 4.84 -13.45 13.56
C PHE A 417 3.69 -13.79 12.60
N GLU A 418 2.93 -12.79 12.18
CA GLU A 418 2.01 -12.94 11.05
C GLU A 418 2.77 -12.71 9.74
N ASP A 419 2.59 -13.61 8.78
CA ASP A 419 3.16 -13.45 7.46
C ASP A 419 2.58 -12.16 6.82
N VAL A 420 3.42 -11.33 6.21
CA VAL A 420 3.08 -9.97 5.71
C VAL A 420 1.82 -9.97 4.84
N ARG A 421 1.53 -11.11 4.20
CA ARG A 421 0.38 -11.32 3.34
C ARG A 421 -0.94 -11.39 4.10
N GLU A 422 -0.99 -12.03 5.27
CA GLU A 422 -2.24 -12.24 6.02
C GLU A 422 -2.70 -10.97 6.73
N THR A 423 -1.79 -10.18 7.33
CA THR A 423 -2.18 -8.92 7.99
C THR A 423 -2.56 -7.83 6.98
N VAL A 424 -1.92 -7.78 5.81
CA VAL A 424 -2.31 -6.83 4.74
C VAL A 424 -3.71 -7.14 4.20
N GLU A 425 -4.08 -8.43 4.13
CA GLU A 425 -5.45 -8.87 3.82
C GLU A 425 -6.47 -8.35 4.86
N VAL A 426 -6.14 -8.40 6.15
CA VAL A 426 -7.00 -7.92 7.25
C VAL A 426 -7.12 -6.38 7.28
N ILE A 427 -6.02 -5.64 7.08
CA ILE A 427 -6.01 -4.17 7.06
C ILE A 427 -6.76 -3.61 5.84
N ALA A 428 -6.80 -4.36 4.74
CA ALA A 428 -7.49 -4.00 3.51
C ALA A 428 -8.97 -4.42 3.46
N GLY A 429 -9.51 -5.05 4.52
CA GLY A 429 -10.89 -5.54 4.55
C GLY A 429 -11.15 -6.70 3.60
N SER A 430 -10.16 -7.56 3.38
CA SER A 430 -10.29 -8.74 2.51
C SER A 430 -10.84 -9.92 3.30
N ASN A 431 -11.84 -10.60 2.73
CA ASN A 431 -12.34 -11.87 3.23
C ASN A 431 -11.20 -12.92 3.27
N PRO A 432 -11.25 -13.90 4.21
CA PRO A 432 -10.22 -14.91 4.35
C PRO A 432 -9.98 -15.68 3.04
N LYS A 433 -8.70 -15.94 2.77
CA LYS A 433 -8.19 -16.66 1.60
C LYS A 433 -8.81 -18.06 1.50
N GLN A 434 -9.54 -18.31 0.41
CA GLN A 434 -10.12 -19.63 0.11
C GLN A 434 -9.02 -20.63 -0.31
N ILE A 435 -8.80 -21.68 0.50
CA ILE A 435 -7.76 -22.69 0.28
C ILE A 435 -8.29 -23.80 -0.63
N ARG A 436 -7.60 -24.12 -1.73
CA ARG A 436 -8.00 -25.21 -2.64
C ARG A 436 -7.19 -26.49 -2.41
N LYS A 437 -7.86 -27.62 -2.17
CA LYS A 437 -7.22 -28.93 -1.92
C LYS A 437 -7.59 -29.95 -3.00
N TYR A 438 -6.61 -30.49 -3.70
CA TYR A 438 -6.83 -31.54 -4.71
C TYR A 438 -6.92 -32.91 -4.04
N VAL A 439 -8.05 -33.60 -4.23
CA VAL A 439 -8.36 -34.85 -3.54
C VAL A 439 -8.83 -35.92 -4.52
N SER A 440 -8.69 -37.18 -4.12
CA SER A 440 -9.25 -38.31 -4.86
C SER A 440 -10.78 -38.36 -4.76
N VAL A 441 -11.45 -39.06 -5.69
CA VAL A 441 -12.91 -39.33 -5.64
C VAL A 441 -13.32 -39.86 -4.26
N MET A 442 -12.53 -40.77 -3.69
CA MET A 442 -12.86 -41.41 -2.42
C MET A 442 -12.71 -40.47 -1.22
N GLU A 443 -11.67 -39.63 -1.20
CA GLU A 443 -11.51 -38.60 -0.16
C GLU A 443 -12.62 -37.54 -0.24
N MET A 444 -12.98 -37.14 -1.46
CA MET A 444 -14.04 -36.16 -1.67
C MET A 444 -15.40 -36.64 -1.17
N ILE A 445 -15.78 -37.88 -1.51
CA ILE A 445 -17.06 -38.47 -1.11
C ILE A 445 -17.15 -38.63 0.43
N ASN A 446 -16.02 -38.90 1.10
CA ASN A 446 -16.01 -39.18 2.53
C ASN A 446 -15.92 -37.94 3.42
N ALA A 447 -15.47 -36.79 2.90
CA ALA A 447 -15.15 -35.62 3.71
C ALA A 447 -15.79 -34.30 3.23
N ILE A 448 -16.55 -34.30 2.12
CA ILE A 448 -17.39 -33.15 1.75
C ILE A 448 -18.59 -33.07 2.71
N ASP A 449 -18.63 -32.00 3.50
CA ASP A 449 -19.77 -31.67 4.36
C ASP A 449 -20.88 -30.91 3.61
N VAL A 450 -20.51 -30.03 2.67
CA VAL A 450 -21.45 -29.19 1.90
C VAL A 450 -21.14 -29.25 0.40
N PRO A 451 -21.82 -30.10 -0.38
CA PRO A 451 -21.67 -30.14 -1.83
C PRO A 451 -22.18 -28.84 -2.48
N GLY A 452 -21.33 -28.15 -3.25
CA GLY A 452 -21.71 -26.95 -4.00
C GLY A 452 -21.61 -25.61 -3.25
N ALA A 453 -20.75 -25.51 -2.23
CA ALA A 453 -20.46 -24.24 -1.56
C ALA A 453 -19.87 -23.20 -2.55
N GLY A 454 -20.25 -21.94 -2.39
CA GLY A 454 -19.90 -20.84 -3.29
C GLY A 454 -18.59 -20.14 -2.91
N ASP A 455 -18.45 -18.87 -3.30
CA ASP A 455 -17.27 -18.04 -3.05
C ASP A 455 -17.07 -17.67 -1.55
N ASP A 456 -17.90 -18.21 -0.66
CA ASP A 456 -17.91 -18.03 0.80
C ASP A 456 -17.25 -19.20 1.57
N ALA A 457 -16.80 -20.25 0.87
CA ALA A 457 -16.13 -21.39 1.51
C ALA A 457 -14.66 -21.08 1.87
N ASN A 458 -14.24 -21.40 3.10
CA ASN A 458 -12.83 -21.29 3.51
C ASN A 458 -11.92 -22.33 2.83
N GLU A 459 -12.45 -23.52 2.51
CA GLU A 459 -11.75 -24.57 1.76
C GLU A 459 -12.61 -25.07 0.60
N ILE A 460 -12.04 -25.12 -0.62
CA ILE A 460 -12.64 -25.79 -1.78
C ILE A 460 -11.85 -27.06 -2.09
N TRP A 461 -12.52 -28.21 -2.06
CA TRP A 461 -11.92 -29.47 -2.45
C TRP A 461 -12.15 -29.72 -3.95
N VAL A 462 -11.08 -29.93 -4.70
CA VAL A 462 -11.10 -30.10 -6.16
C VAL A 462 -10.76 -31.53 -6.52
N LEU A 463 -11.52 -32.11 -7.45
CA LEU A 463 -11.37 -33.50 -7.83
C LEU A 463 -10.19 -33.61 -8.79
N ALA A 464 -9.12 -34.30 -8.35
CA ALA A 464 -7.85 -34.34 -9.08
C ALA A 464 -7.94 -35.14 -10.41
N THR A 465 -8.93 -36.01 -10.52
CA THR A 465 -9.21 -36.83 -11.71
C THR A 465 -10.50 -36.38 -12.36
N GLU A 466 -10.56 -36.42 -13.69
CA GLU A 466 -11.79 -36.16 -14.44
C GLU A 466 -12.89 -37.14 -14.01
N PHE A 467 -14.04 -36.59 -13.62
CA PHE A 467 -15.20 -37.37 -13.23
C PHE A 467 -16.23 -37.36 -14.36
N PHE A 468 -16.52 -38.53 -14.92
CA PHE A 468 -17.54 -38.70 -15.96
C PHE A 468 -18.79 -39.33 -15.35
N ARG A 469 -19.96 -38.76 -15.66
CA ARG A 469 -21.24 -39.42 -15.39
C ARG A 469 -21.51 -40.43 -16.49
N ASP A 470 -22.20 -41.51 -16.15
CA ASP A 470 -22.59 -42.53 -17.13
C ASP A 470 -23.37 -41.86 -18.28
N GLU A 471 -22.96 -42.14 -19.52
CA GLU A 471 -23.54 -41.65 -20.78
C GLU A 471 -23.18 -40.21 -21.22
N GLU A 472 -22.31 -39.48 -20.51
CA GLU A 472 -21.86 -38.13 -20.91
C GLU A 472 -20.48 -38.13 -21.61
N THR A 473 -20.30 -37.26 -22.62
CA THR A 473 -19.05 -37.13 -23.40
C THR A 473 -18.09 -36.04 -22.89
N THR A 474 -18.54 -35.19 -21.98
CA THR A 474 -17.75 -34.14 -21.32
C THR A 474 -17.66 -34.43 -19.82
N SER A 475 -16.50 -34.19 -19.23
CA SER A 475 -16.30 -34.45 -17.79
C SER A 475 -17.03 -33.41 -16.93
N LEU A 476 -17.38 -33.75 -15.70
CA LEU A 476 -17.92 -32.78 -14.74
C LEU A 476 -16.95 -31.61 -14.50
N ASN A 477 -15.65 -31.89 -14.54
CA ASN A 477 -14.58 -30.89 -14.44
C ASN A 477 -14.59 -29.92 -15.62
N GLU A 478 -15.09 -30.33 -16.79
CA GLU A 478 -15.20 -29.48 -17.97
C GLU A 478 -16.54 -28.72 -18.00
N GLN A 479 -17.61 -29.31 -17.46
CA GLN A 479 -18.93 -28.68 -17.39
C GLN A 479 -19.05 -27.65 -16.25
N GLU A 480 -18.46 -27.94 -15.09
CA GLU A 480 -18.60 -27.16 -13.84
C GLU A 480 -17.25 -26.66 -13.28
N GLY A 481 -16.12 -27.11 -13.84
CA GLY A 481 -14.81 -26.70 -13.36
C GLY A 481 -14.45 -25.29 -13.79
N ARG A 482 -14.21 -24.43 -12.80
CA ARG A 482 -13.54 -23.14 -13.02
C ARG A 482 -12.06 -23.40 -13.24
N GLU A 483 -11.46 -22.82 -14.28
CA GLU A 483 -10.00 -22.88 -14.49
C GLU A 483 -9.26 -22.46 -13.21
N PRO A 484 -8.14 -23.14 -12.85
CA PRO A 484 -7.36 -22.73 -11.69
C PRO A 484 -6.92 -21.26 -11.88
N PRO A 485 -7.14 -20.40 -10.87
CA PRO A 485 -6.73 -19.01 -10.97
C PRO A 485 -5.22 -18.95 -11.24
N PRO A 486 -4.75 -18.02 -12.09
CA PRO A 486 -3.33 -17.79 -12.29
C PRO A 486 -2.61 -17.53 -10.97
N ASP A 487 -1.32 -17.88 -10.88
CA ASP A 487 -0.51 -17.49 -9.74
C ASP A 487 -0.51 -15.95 -9.62
N PRO A 488 -0.92 -15.38 -8.47
CA PRO A 488 -1.02 -13.95 -8.30
C PRO A 488 0.36 -13.31 -8.18
N TYR A 489 0.61 -12.28 -8.99
CA TYR A 489 1.77 -11.41 -8.86
C TYR A 489 1.36 -10.12 -8.17
N HIS A 490 1.96 -9.85 -7.03
CA HIS A 490 1.66 -8.64 -6.27
C HIS A 490 2.62 -7.50 -6.65
N TYR A 491 2.05 -6.30 -6.84
CA TYR A 491 2.79 -5.08 -7.14
C TYR A 491 2.34 -3.94 -6.23
N PRO A 492 3.27 -3.04 -5.87
CA PRO A 492 2.91 -1.85 -5.13
C PRO A 492 2.11 -0.87 -6.00
N GLU A 493 1.25 -0.08 -5.36
CA GLU A 493 0.52 1.04 -5.96
C GLU A 493 0.82 2.34 -5.21
N TRP A 494 1.13 3.40 -5.95
CA TRP A 494 1.46 4.69 -5.37
C TRP A 494 0.21 5.47 -4.98
N ASP A 495 0.05 5.69 -3.69
CA ASP A 495 -0.93 6.59 -3.11
C ASP A 495 -0.40 8.02 -3.10
N TYR A 496 -0.91 8.84 -4.02
CA TYR A 496 -0.48 10.24 -4.11
C TYR A 496 -1.01 11.12 -2.95
N GLN A 497 -2.06 10.74 -2.24
CA GLN A 497 -2.58 11.51 -1.10
C GLN A 497 -1.69 11.30 0.12
N MET A 498 -1.32 10.04 0.37
CA MET A 498 -0.42 9.66 1.44
C MET A 498 1.05 9.90 1.09
N GLN A 499 1.37 10.05 -0.21
CA GLN A 499 2.73 10.10 -0.76
C GLN A 499 3.53 8.85 -0.36
N LEU A 500 2.92 7.68 -0.61
CA LEU A 500 3.34 6.35 -0.17
C LEU A 500 3.12 5.30 -1.25
N ASP A 501 4.04 4.35 -1.40
CA ASP A 501 3.75 3.10 -2.10
C ASP A 501 3.00 2.16 -1.13
N ARG A 502 1.79 1.74 -1.51
CA ARG A 502 1.06 0.68 -0.82
C ARG A 502 1.63 -0.66 -1.28
N PRO A 503 2.35 -1.42 -0.43
CA PRO A 503 2.97 -2.67 -0.83
C PRO A 503 1.91 -3.73 -1.15
N ASP A 504 2.20 -4.58 -2.13
CA ASP A 504 1.34 -5.72 -2.55
C ASP A 504 -0.14 -5.37 -2.79
N TRP A 505 -0.40 -4.12 -3.15
CA TRP A 505 -1.74 -3.56 -3.25
C TRP A 505 -2.50 -4.02 -4.49
N CYS A 506 -1.78 -4.19 -5.60
CA CYS A 506 -2.33 -4.69 -6.85
C CYS A 506 -1.95 -6.15 -7.07
N THR A 507 -2.95 -6.98 -7.39
CA THR A 507 -2.76 -8.37 -7.79
C THR A 507 -2.93 -8.49 -9.29
N VAL A 508 -1.86 -8.91 -9.96
CA VAL A 508 -1.82 -9.17 -11.40
C VAL A 508 -1.94 -10.68 -11.63
N LEU A 509 -2.92 -11.09 -12.43
CA LEU A 509 -3.21 -12.49 -12.75
C LEU A 509 -2.84 -12.78 -14.21
N GLU A 510 -1.83 -13.63 -14.44
CA GLU A 510 -1.43 -14.02 -15.80
C GLU A 510 -2.43 -15.00 -16.42
N LYS A 511 -3.39 -14.50 -17.22
CA LYS A 511 -4.39 -15.32 -17.89
C LYS A 511 -3.93 -15.80 -19.27
N ARG A 512 -4.42 -16.97 -19.69
CA ARG A 512 -4.16 -17.51 -21.02
C ARG A 512 -5.09 -16.83 -22.04
N PRO A 513 -4.55 -16.21 -23.10
CA PRO A 513 -5.38 -15.59 -24.12
C PRO A 513 -6.16 -16.64 -24.92
N LYS A 514 -7.40 -16.31 -25.29
CA LYS A 514 -8.24 -17.15 -26.17
C LYS A 514 -7.60 -17.24 -27.56
N SER A 515 -7.75 -18.40 -28.20
CA SER A 515 -7.30 -18.61 -29.57
C SER A 515 -8.40 -18.21 -30.54
N GLY A 516 -8.08 -17.38 -31.52
CA GLY A 516 -8.97 -16.96 -32.61
C GLY A 516 -8.51 -17.49 -33.97
N ASP A 517 -9.25 -17.14 -35.01
CA ASP A 517 -8.95 -17.55 -36.37
C ASP A 517 -7.72 -16.82 -36.93
N VAL A 518 -6.75 -17.58 -37.45
CA VAL A 518 -5.49 -17.06 -38.00
C VAL A 518 -5.74 -16.30 -39.30
N GLU A 519 -6.78 -16.66 -40.06
CA GLU A 519 -7.11 -16.01 -41.34
C GLU A 519 -7.35 -14.51 -41.17
N VAL A 520 -7.92 -14.09 -40.03
CA VAL A 520 -8.13 -12.68 -39.68
C VAL A 520 -6.81 -11.90 -39.65
N ILE A 521 -5.72 -12.52 -39.19
CA ILE A 521 -4.40 -11.86 -39.12
C ILE A 521 -3.75 -11.77 -40.51
N ASP A 522 -3.90 -12.82 -41.33
CA ASP A 522 -3.34 -12.83 -42.67
C ASP A 522 -4.06 -11.83 -43.59
N ASP A 523 -5.38 -11.67 -43.43
CA ASP A 523 -6.19 -10.66 -44.10
C ASP A 523 -5.75 -9.23 -43.77
N ILE A 524 -5.34 -8.96 -42.52
CA ILE A 524 -4.79 -7.65 -42.12
C ILE A 524 -3.52 -7.32 -42.91
N VAL A 525 -2.62 -8.29 -43.08
CA VAL A 525 -1.37 -8.11 -43.82
C VAL A 525 -1.67 -7.84 -45.31
N VAL A 526 -2.67 -8.53 -45.88
CA VAL A 526 -3.12 -8.31 -47.26
C VAL A 526 -3.75 -6.93 -47.44
N LYS A 527 -4.63 -6.52 -46.52
CA LYS A 527 -5.30 -5.20 -46.51
C LYS A 527 -4.28 -4.05 -46.52
N HIS A 528 -3.20 -4.18 -45.76
CA HIS A 528 -2.17 -3.14 -45.59
C HIS A 528 -0.92 -3.35 -46.46
N LYS A 529 -1.01 -4.14 -47.53
CA LYS A 529 0.12 -4.45 -48.44
C LYS A 529 0.92 -3.23 -48.93
N PRO A 530 0.33 -2.07 -49.28
CA PRO A 530 1.09 -0.88 -49.67
C PRO A 530 2.00 -0.35 -48.54
N ILE A 531 1.50 -0.37 -47.30
CA ILE A 531 2.23 0.10 -46.11
C ILE A 531 3.37 -0.88 -45.80
N VAL A 532 3.10 -2.18 -45.84
CA VAL A 532 4.13 -3.23 -45.68
C VAL A 532 5.24 -3.05 -46.73
N GLY A 533 4.89 -2.71 -47.97
CA GLY A 533 5.85 -2.39 -49.03
C GLY A 533 6.73 -1.18 -48.69
N ARG A 534 6.16 -0.10 -48.15
CA ARG A 534 6.92 1.08 -47.70
C ARG A 534 7.81 0.77 -46.50
N LEU A 535 7.30 0.01 -45.54
CA LEU A 535 8.04 -0.42 -44.36
C LEU A 535 9.24 -1.29 -44.72
N LYS A 536 9.13 -2.13 -45.76
CA LYS A 536 10.23 -2.98 -46.23
C LYS A 536 11.52 -2.19 -46.50
N TYR A 537 11.43 -1.08 -47.23
CA TYR A 537 12.59 -0.23 -47.54
C TYR A 537 13.22 0.39 -46.29
N LEU A 538 12.39 0.78 -45.30
CA LEU A 538 12.87 1.33 -44.03
C LEU A 538 13.49 0.25 -43.13
N ILE A 539 12.89 -0.95 -43.11
CA ILE A 539 13.40 -2.13 -42.40
C ILE A 539 14.78 -2.52 -42.95
N GLU A 540 14.93 -2.59 -44.28
CA GLU A 540 16.21 -2.93 -44.94
C GLU A 540 17.30 -1.89 -44.62
N ALA A 541 16.95 -0.60 -44.49
CA ALA A 541 17.88 0.44 -44.08
C ALA A 541 18.30 0.35 -42.60
N MET A 542 17.48 -0.29 -41.76
CA MET A 542 17.68 -0.39 -40.31
C MET A 542 18.26 -1.73 -39.85
N GLN A 543 18.23 -2.76 -40.70
CA GLN A 543 18.92 -4.01 -40.42
C GLN A 543 20.41 -3.75 -40.22
N PRO A 544 21.02 -4.27 -39.14
CA PRO A 544 22.44 -4.07 -38.90
C PRO A 544 23.23 -4.66 -40.06
N GLN A 545 24.02 -3.83 -40.76
CA GLN A 545 24.84 -4.24 -41.90
C GLN A 545 26.02 -5.16 -41.54
N GLY A 546 25.98 -5.84 -40.38
CA GLY A 546 27.06 -6.69 -39.89
C GLY A 546 28.30 -5.89 -39.53
N VAL A 547 29.45 -6.28 -40.10
CA VAL A 547 30.75 -5.65 -39.82
C VAL A 547 30.90 -4.40 -40.68
N GLN A 548 30.85 -3.21 -40.06
CA GLN A 548 31.15 -1.96 -40.75
C GLN A 548 32.65 -1.69 -40.68
N ARG A 549 33.30 -1.60 -41.85
CA ARG A 549 34.72 -1.22 -41.96
C ARG A 549 34.85 0.30 -41.90
N LEU A 550 35.27 0.84 -40.77
CA LEU A 550 35.62 2.25 -40.63
C LEU A 550 37.06 2.44 -41.12
N ARG A 551 37.22 3.20 -42.21
CA ARG A 551 38.53 3.50 -42.81
C ARG A 551 39.11 4.79 -42.23
N LYS A 552 40.38 5.05 -42.55
CA LYS A 552 41.11 6.25 -42.11
C LYS A 552 41.07 6.46 -40.59
N GLN A 553 41.48 5.44 -39.85
CA GLN A 553 41.70 5.55 -38.41
C GLN A 553 43.20 5.62 -38.14
N GLU A 554 43.60 6.30 -37.07
CA GLU A 554 45.02 6.32 -36.62
C GLU A 554 45.42 4.96 -36.02
N ASP A 555 44.46 4.27 -35.39
CA ASP A 555 44.61 2.94 -34.80
C ASP A 555 43.45 2.03 -35.22
N GLY A 556 43.72 0.74 -35.45
CA GLY A 556 42.74 -0.19 -36.00
C GLY A 556 43.24 -1.62 -36.14
N ASP A 557 42.33 -2.52 -36.55
CA ASP A 557 42.57 -3.96 -36.62
C ASP A 557 43.37 -4.36 -37.89
N GLU A 558 43.23 -3.60 -38.98
CA GLU A 558 43.85 -3.86 -40.29
C GLU A 558 44.39 -2.57 -40.93
N ILE A 559 45.34 -2.67 -41.86
CA ILE A 559 45.87 -1.52 -42.61
C ILE A 559 45.03 -1.28 -43.87
N ASP A 560 44.56 -0.04 -44.09
CA ASP A 560 43.99 0.38 -45.37
C ASP A 560 45.13 0.58 -46.37
N LEU A 561 45.38 -0.43 -47.21
CA LEU A 561 46.43 -0.40 -48.23
C LEU A 561 46.34 0.85 -49.13
N ASN A 562 45.15 1.36 -49.44
CA ASN A 562 45.03 2.54 -50.29
C ASN A 562 45.47 3.81 -49.55
N ALA A 563 45.11 3.95 -48.26
CA ALA A 563 45.55 5.07 -47.44
C ALA A 563 47.06 5.00 -47.17
N ALA A 564 47.59 3.81 -46.88
CA ALA A 564 49.02 3.58 -46.68
C ALA A 564 49.83 3.89 -47.95
N VAL A 565 49.37 3.48 -49.14
CA VAL A 565 50.03 3.80 -50.41
C VAL A 565 50.02 5.31 -50.67
N ARG A 566 48.91 6.01 -50.39
CA ARG A 566 48.86 7.48 -50.51
C ARG A 566 49.81 8.18 -49.55
N ALA A 567 49.81 7.79 -48.27
CA ALA A 567 50.74 8.32 -47.28
C ALA A 567 52.20 8.12 -47.72
N MET A 568 52.54 6.97 -48.32
CA MET A 568 53.87 6.70 -48.87
C MET A 568 54.21 7.56 -50.09
N ILE A 569 53.22 7.90 -50.93
CA ILE A 569 53.41 8.83 -52.06
C ILE A 569 53.65 10.26 -51.53
N GLU A 570 52.82 10.72 -50.59
CA GLU A 570 52.92 12.04 -49.94
C GLU A 570 54.28 12.20 -49.25
N MET A 571 54.73 11.18 -48.49
CA MET A 571 56.08 11.17 -47.88
C MET A 571 57.20 11.29 -48.93
N ARG A 572 57.09 10.60 -50.07
CA ARG A 572 58.09 10.68 -51.15
C ARG A 572 58.08 12.03 -51.87
N MET A 573 56.96 12.72 -51.87
CA MET A 573 56.81 14.08 -52.41
C MET A 573 57.28 15.17 -51.43
N GLY A 574 57.61 14.81 -50.18
CA GLY A 574 58.01 15.75 -49.13
C GLY A 574 56.83 16.48 -48.46
N GLU A 575 55.60 15.99 -48.65
CA GLU A 575 54.40 16.51 -47.99
C GLU A 575 54.14 15.76 -46.66
N GLN A 576 53.39 16.39 -45.76
CA GLN A 576 53.01 15.75 -44.49
C GLN A 576 51.88 14.74 -44.74
N PRO A 577 52.11 13.44 -44.54
CA PRO A 577 51.12 12.41 -44.83
C PRO A 577 50.01 12.38 -43.78
N ASP A 578 48.81 11.96 -44.17
CA ASP A 578 47.72 11.67 -43.23
C ASP A 578 48.08 10.41 -42.41
N PRO A 579 48.23 10.50 -41.06
CA PRO A 579 48.60 9.36 -40.22
C PRO A 579 47.51 8.28 -40.14
N ARG A 580 46.31 8.55 -40.65
CA ARG A 580 45.14 7.68 -40.58
C ARG A 580 45.16 6.58 -41.64
N ILE A 581 46.06 5.62 -41.50
CA ILE A 581 46.22 4.51 -42.47
C ILE A 581 45.52 3.20 -42.04
N MET A 582 44.88 3.17 -40.87
CA MET A 582 44.27 1.95 -40.32
C MET A 582 42.77 1.87 -40.65
N MET A 583 42.24 0.65 -40.57
CA MET A 583 40.81 0.32 -40.62
C MET A 583 40.41 -0.40 -39.34
N ARG A 584 39.21 -0.11 -38.86
CA ARG A 584 38.60 -0.78 -37.71
C ARG A 584 37.32 -1.48 -38.12
N ASN A 585 37.19 -2.74 -37.72
CA ASN A 585 36.00 -3.55 -37.96
C ASN A 585 35.02 -3.35 -36.79
N VAL A 586 34.06 -2.44 -36.93
CA VAL A 586 33.03 -2.24 -35.90
C VAL A 586 31.83 -3.12 -36.21
N ARG A 587 31.61 -4.13 -35.37
CA ARG A 587 30.39 -4.94 -35.39
C ARG A 587 29.27 -4.12 -34.76
N LYS A 588 28.35 -3.60 -35.57
CA LYS A 588 27.13 -2.98 -35.03
C LYS A 588 26.13 -4.10 -34.76
N VAL A 589 26.09 -4.57 -33.52
CA VAL A 589 25.04 -5.47 -33.05
C VAL A 589 23.91 -4.62 -32.52
N ARG A 590 22.69 -4.86 -33.01
CA ARG A 590 21.49 -4.23 -32.42
C ARG A 590 21.22 -4.90 -31.08
N ASP A 591 21.08 -4.07 -30.05
CA ASP A 591 21.00 -4.49 -28.66
C ASP A 591 19.81 -3.81 -27.98
N LEU A 592 18.61 -4.25 -28.40
CA LEU A 592 17.33 -3.68 -28.00
C LEU A 592 16.31 -4.79 -27.78
N SER A 593 15.60 -4.75 -26.65
CA SER A 593 14.40 -5.57 -26.41
C SER A 593 13.16 -4.69 -26.33
N VAL A 594 12.09 -5.12 -27.00
CA VAL A 594 10.84 -4.35 -27.11
C VAL A 594 9.68 -5.13 -26.50
N LEU A 595 8.94 -4.53 -25.57
CA LEU A 595 7.66 -5.09 -25.10
C LEU A 595 6.54 -4.16 -25.54
N LEU A 596 5.59 -4.70 -26.29
CA LEU A 596 4.35 -4.02 -26.63
C LEU A 596 3.27 -4.42 -25.62
N LEU A 597 2.74 -3.44 -24.89
CA LEU A 597 1.68 -3.58 -23.91
C LEU A 597 0.42 -2.89 -24.45
N ILE A 598 -0.64 -3.69 -24.65
CA ILE A 598 -1.90 -3.23 -25.25
C ILE A 598 -2.95 -3.14 -24.15
N ASP A 599 -3.57 -1.99 -24.02
CA ASP A 599 -4.76 -1.79 -23.19
C ASP A 599 -5.95 -2.52 -23.84
N LEU A 600 -6.61 -3.39 -23.08
CA LEU A 600 -7.76 -4.17 -23.51
C LEU A 600 -9.02 -3.76 -22.75
N SER A 601 -9.13 -2.51 -22.31
CA SER A 601 -10.30 -2.02 -21.57
C SER A 601 -11.60 -1.98 -22.38
N GLU A 602 -12.74 -1.82 -21.71
CA GLU A 602 -14.07 -1.74 -22.34
C GLU A 602 -14.15 -0.63 -23.40
N SER A 603 -13.49 0.52 -23.20
CA SER A 603 -13.49 1.63 -24.17
C SER A 603 -12.88 1.25 -25.52
N THR A 604 -12.01 0.23 -25.55
CA THR A 604 -11.39 -0.22 -26.81
C THR A 604 -12.40 -0.87 -27.77
N ASN A 605 -13.59 -1.24 -27.29
CA ASN A 605 -14.67 -1.75 -28.12
C ASN A 605 -15.46 -0.65 -28.84
N ASP A 606 -15.23 0.63 -28.52
CA ASP A 606 -15.92 1.74 -29.18
C ASP A 606 -15.55 1.84 -30.67
N THR A 607 -16.52 2.25 -31.47
CA THR A 607 -16.32 2.50 -32.90
C THR A 607 -15.65 3.86 -33.11
N VAL A 608 -14.66 3.91 -33.99
CA VAL A 608 -13.95 5.16 -34.27
C VAL A 608 -14.84 6.11 -35.07
N LEU A 609 -14.93 7.38 -34.64
CA LEU A 609 -15.63 8.44 -35.37
C LEU A 609 -15.18 8.48 -36.85
N GLY A 610 -16.10 8.11 -37.75
CA GLY A 610 -15.88 8.08 -39.20
C GLY A 610 -15.34 6.76 -39.78
N SER A 611 -15.39 5.65 -39.03
CA SER A 611 -15.03 4.30 -39.52
C SER A 611 -15.94 3.23 -38.90
N ASP A 612 -16.18 2.14 -39.63
CA ASP A 612 -16.88 0.95 -39.11
C ASP A 612 -15.98 0.05 -38.24
N SER A 613 -14.71 0.41 -38.04
CA SER A 613 -13.75 -0.37 -37.25
C SER A 613 -13.69 0.12 -35.80
N THR A 614 -13.53 -0.83 -34.87
CA THR A 614 -13.33 -0.53 -33.44
C THR A 614 -11.89 -0.13 -33.16
N VAL A 615 -11.68 0.55 -32.03
CA VAL A 615 -10.33 0.93 -31.55
C VAL A 615 -9.45 -0.31 -31.37
N LEU A 616 -9.99 -1.38 -30.78
CA LEU A 616 -9.32 -2.66 -30.61
C LEU A 616 -8.91 -3.28 -31.94
N GLN A 617 -9.76 -3.20 -32.97
CA GLN A 617 -9.42 -3.72 -34.31
C GLN A 617 -8.22 -2.97 -34.89
N LEU A 618 -8.18 -1.65 -34.78
CA LEU A 618 -7.06 -0.84 -35.26
C LEU A 618 -5.77 -1.07 -34.44
N ALA A 619 -5.88 -1.22 -33.12
CA ALA A 619 -4.75 -1.55 -32.25
C ALA A 619 -4.17 -2.94 -32.59
N ARG A 620 -5.03 -3.91 -32.90
CA ARG A 620 -4.64 -5.24 -33.39
C ARG A 620 -3.96 -5.16 -34.76
N GLU A 621 -4.53 -4.42 -35.71
CA GLU A 621 -3.93 -4.21 -37.04
C GLU A 621 -2.52 -3.61 -36.92
N ALA A 622 -2.37 -2.57 -36.10
CA ALA A 622 -1.08 -1.93 -35.87
C ALA A 622 -0.07 -2.85 -35.18
N THR A 623 -0.52 -3.64 -34.19
CA THR A 623 0.28 -4.64 -33.49
C THR A 623 0.83 -5.70 -34.45
N VAL A 624 -0.02 -6.22 -35.34
CA VAL A 624 0.39 -7.22 -36.35
C VAL A 624 1.46 -6.65 -37.28
N LEU A 625 1.25 -5.44 -37.81
CA LEU A 625 2.22 -4.80 -38.70
C LEU A 625 3.56 -4.51 -38.00
N LEU A 626 3.52 -4.08 -36.73
CA LEU A 626 4.73 -3.86 -35.94
C LEU A 626 5.44 -5.20 -35.63
N ALA A 627 4.70 -6.23 -35.26
CA ALA A 627 5.24 -7.57 -34.99
C ALA A 627 5.95 -8.15 -36.23
N ASP A 628 5.34 -8.01 -37.41
CA ASP A 628 5.95 -8.39 -38.68
C ASP A 628 7.24 -7.61 -38.98
N ALA A 629 7.24 -6.31 -38.68
CA ALA A 629 8.42 -5.48 -38.85
C ALA A 629 9.54 -5.89 -37.89
N LEU A 630 9.25 -6.07 -36.59
CA LEU A 630 10.20 -6.51 -35.57
C LEU A 630 10.79 -7.89 -35.88
N ASN A 631 9.94 -8.83 -36.31
CA ASN A 631 10.36 -10.18 -36.69
C ASN A 631 11.29 -10.17 -37.91
N LYS A 632 11.03 -9.32 -38.91
CA LYS A 632 11.92 -9.16 -40.09
C LYS A 632 13.23 -8.46 -39.76
N ILE A 633 13.21 -7.51 -38.83
CA ILE A 633 14.40 -6.80 -38.35
C ILE A 633 15.29 -7.74 -37.52
N GLY A 634 14.68 -8.61 -36.71
CA GLY A 634 15.36 -9.55 -35.81
C GLY A 634 15.52 -9.04 -34.37
N ASP A 635 14.79 -8.00 -33.96
CA ASP A 635 14.83 -7.52 -32.57
C ASP A 635 14.00 -8.45 -31.66
N PRO A 636 14.51 -8.88 -30.49
CA PRO A 636 13.70 -9.62 -29.52
C PRO A 636 12.53 -8.77 -29.03
N PHE A 637 11.31 -9.28 -29.19
CA PHE A 637 10.10 -8.59 -28.75
C PHE A 637 9.11 -9.47 -27.99
N ALA A 638 8.21 -8.86 -27.22
CA ALA A 638 7.05 -9.51 -26.60
C ALA A 638 5.79 -8.67 -26.85
N ILE A 639 4.62 -9.33 -26.91
CA ILE A 639 3.32 -8.69 -27.08
C ILE A 639 2.41 -9.19 -25.97
N HIS A 640 2.04 -8.30 -25.07
CA HIS A 640 1.15 -8.56 -23.95
C HIS A 640 -0.03 -7.58 -23.98
N GLY A 641 -1.11 -7.93 -23.31
CA GLY A 641 -2.24 -7.04 -23.06
C GLY A 641 -2.67 -7.09 -21.60
N PHE A 642 -3.46 -6.12 -21.19
CA PHE A 642 -3.99 -6.05 -19.83
C PHE A 642 -5.38 -5.42 -19.82
N ASP A 643 -6.17 -5.83 -18.84
CA ASP A 643 -7.37 -5.15 -18.36
C ASP A 643 -7.43 -5.28 -16.84
N SER A 644 -8.38 -4.62 -16.18
CA SER A 644 -8.51 -4.73 -14.73
C SER A 644 -9.95 -4.68 -14.22
N ASN A 645 -10.21 -5.45 -13.17
CA ASN A 645 -11.46 -5.44 -12.42
C ASN A 645 -11.17 -5.14 -10.94
N GLY A 646 -10.75 -3.91 -10.67
CA GLY A 646 -10.28 -3.50 -9.36
C GLY A 646 -8.83 -3.96 -9.07
N ARG A 647 -8.34 -3.61 -7.88
CA ARG A 647 -6.93 -3.82 -7.53
C ARG A 647 -6.51 -5.27 -7.42
N HIS A 648 -7.42 -6.15 -7.03
CA HIS A 648 -7.11 -7.56 -6.77
C HIS A 648 -7.26 -8.46 -8.01
N ASP A 649 -7.66 -7.90 -9.15
CA ASP A 649 -7.93 -8.64 -10.38
C ASP A 649 -7.47 -7.82 -11.61
N VAL A 650 -6.16 -7.61 -11.72
CA VAL A 650 -5.56 -7.04 -12.93
C VAL A 650 -5.19 -8.19 -13.86
N GLU A 651 -5.98 -8.40 -14.90
CA GLU A 651 -5.76 -9.52 -15.83
C GLU A 651 -4.64 -9.17 -16.81
N TYR A 652 -3.68 -10.09 -16.97
CA TYR A 652 -2.53 -9.90 -17.83
C TYR A 652 -2.42 -11.04 -18.85
N PHE A 653 -2.46 -10.69 -20.13
CA PHE A 653 -2.49 -11.64 -21.24
C PHE A 653 -1.18 -11.66 -22.00
N ARG A 654 -0.56 -12.84 -22.13
CA ARG A 654 0.70 -13.02 -22.86
C ARG A 654 0.45 -13.65 -24.22
N TYR A 655 0.30 -12.82 -25.26
CA TYR A 655 0.09 -13.29 -26.62
C TYR A 655 1.36 -13.88 -27.22
N LYS A 656 2.50 -13.20 -27.03
CA LYS A 656 3.82 -13.62 -27.51
C LYS A 656 4.90 -13.20 -26.52
N ASP A 657 5.68 -14.15 -26.03
CA ASP A 657 6.83 -13.91 -25.16
C ASP A 657 8.16 -13.78 -25.92
N PHE A 658 9.20 -13.20 -25.29
CA PHE A 658 10.54 -13.07 -25.89
C PHE A 658 11.11 -14.39 -26.43
N GLY A 659 10.92 -15.50 -25.69
CA GLY A 659 11.41 -16.82 -26.09
C GLY A 659 10.53 -17.57 -27.11
N MET A 660 9.34 -17.03 -27.44
CA MET A 660 8.44 -17.67 -28.40
C MET A 660 8.66 -17.14 -29.83
N PRO A 661 8.67 -18.01 -30.85
CA PRO A 661 8.69 -17.59 -32.24
C PRO A 661 7.36 -16.93 -32.63
N TYR A 662 7.40 -15.99 -33.58
CA TYR A 662 6.20 -15.38 -34.14
C TYR A 662 5.61 -16.30 -35.24
N ASN A 663 4.80 -17.27 -34.82
CA ASN A 663 4.18 -18.30 -35.67
C ASN A 663 2.64 -18.24 -35.59
N ASP A 664 1.97 -19.19 -36.23
CA ASP A 664 0.49 -19.25 -36.29
C ASP A 664 -0.17 -19.34 -34.90
N GLN A 665 0.53 -19.91 -33.90
CA GLN A 665 0.04 -19.93 -32.52
C GLN A 665 0.02 -18.53 -31.91
N ALA A 666 1.09 -17.74 -32.10
CA ALA A 666 1.11 -16.35 -31.67
C ALA A 666 0.05 -15.52 -32.42
N LYS A 667 -0.09 -15.72 -33.74
CA LYS A 667 -1.13 -15.06 -34.55
C LYS A 667 -2.55 -15.42 -34.09
N SER A 668 -2.83 -16.69 -33.83
CA SER A 668 -4.14 -17.14 -33.34
C SER A 668 -4.50 -16.49 -32.00
N ARG A 669 -3.55 -16.38 -31.07
CA ARG A 669 -3.76 -15.67 -29.80
C ARG A 669 -4.04 -14.18 -30.00
N LEU A 670 -3.32 -13.53 -30.92
CA LEU A 670 -3.57 -12.12 -31.27
C LEU A 670 -4.95 -11.94 -31.93
N ALA A 671 -5.43 -12.92 -32.69
CA ALA A 671 -6.77 -12.90 -33.29
C ALA A 671 -7.88 -13.00 -32.23
N GLY A 672 -7.62 -13.72 -31.13
CA GLY A 672 -8.55 -13.87 -30.01
C GLY A 672 -8.58 -12.70 -29.02
N MET A 673 -7.95 -11.57 -29.32
CA MET A 673 -8.04 -10.36 -28.48
C MET A 673 -9.50 -9.90 -28.34
N SER A 674 -9.90 -9.57 -27.11
CA SER A 674 -11.20 -8.96 -26.79
C SER A 674 -10.97 -7.87 -25.75
N GLY A 675 -11.66 -6.73 -25.89
CA GLY A 675 -11.64 -5.68 -24.88
C GLY A 675 -12.68 -5.96 -23.79
N GLN A 676 -12.31 -5.84 -22.51
CA GLN A 676 -13.17 -6.04 -21.34
C GLN A 676 -12.73 -5.08 -20.21
N LEU A 677 -13.62 -4.86 -19.23
CA LEU A 677 -13.27 -4.27 -17.91
C LEU A 677 -12.57 -2.89 -17.96
N SER A 678 -11.75 -2.56 -16.96
CA SER A 678 -11.15 -1.23 -16.70
C SER A 678 -9.63 -1.19 -16.97
N THR A 679 -8.95 -0.08 -16.63
CA THR A 679 -7.54 0.19 -16.99
C THR A 679 -6.68 0.55 -15.78
N ARG A 680 -6.06 -0.45 -15.13
CA ARG A 680 -5.04 -0.26 -14.09
C ARG A 680 -3.60 -0.35 -14.63
N MET A 681 -3.24 0.63 -15.43
CA MET A 681 -1.99 0.64 -16.20
C MET A 681 -0.71 0.58 -15.36
N GLY A 682 -0.66 1.19 -14.18
CA GLY A 682 0.56 1.23 -13.36
C GLY A 682 1.03 -0.16 -12.92
N ALA A 683 0.12 -0.99 -12.42
CA ALA A 683 0.39 -2.39 -12.06
C ALA A 683 0.84 -3.22 -13.28
N ALA A 684 0.13 -3.10 -14.42
CA ALA A 684 0.48 -3.79 -15.66
C ALA A 684 1.87 -3.38 -16.20
N MET A 685 2.23 -2.11 -16.09
CA MET A 685 3.55 -1.58 -16.48
C MET A 685 4.67 -2.09 -15.57
N ARG A 686 4.44 -2.17 -14.25
CA ARG A 686 5.41 -2.78 -13.31
C ARG A 686 5.62 -4.26 -13.60
N HIS A 687 4.55 -4.99 -13.91
CA HIS A 687 4.64 -6.39 -14.32
C HIS A 687 5.43 -6.56 -15.63
N ALA A 688 5.08 -5.80 -16.67
CA ALA A 688 5.83 -5.76 -17.93
C ALA A 688 7.31 -5.41 -17.73
N GLY A 689 7.59 -4.44 -16.85
CA GLY A 689 8.94 -4.05 -16.45
C GLY A 689 9.75 -5.17 -15.83
N SER A 690 9.12 -6.00 -14.98
CA SER A 690 9.77 -7.15 -14.35
C SER A 690 10.22 -8.20 -15.39
N ILE A 691 9.44 -8.39 -16.46
CA ILE A 691 9.76 -9.29 -17.58
C ILE A 691 10.88 -8.69 -18.44
N LEU A 692 10.79 -7.39 -18.77
CA LEU A 692 11.81 -6.67 -19.54
C LEU A 692 13.16 -6.63 -18.82
N LYS A 693 13.17 -6.48 -17.49
CA LYS A 693 14.39 -6.43 -16.67
C LYS A 693 15.22 -7.71 -16.78
N ARG A 694 14.58 -8.86 -17.02
CA ARG A 694 15.25 -10.17 -17.21
C ARG A 694 15.94 -10.31 -18.58
N GLN A 695 15.67 -9.41 -19.52
CA GLN A 695 16.29 -9.47 -20.86
C GLN A 695 17.76 -9.02 -20.80
N PRO A 696 18.67 -9.73 -21.51
CA PRO A 696 20.10 -9.41 -21.51
C PRO A 696 20.43 -8.10 -22.24
N SER A 697 19.49 -7.55 -23.01
CA SER A 697 19.73 -6.37 -23.85
C SER A 697 20.01 -5.11 -23.04
N ASN A 698 20.96 -4.29 -23.49
CA ASN A 698 21.29 -3.03 -22.80
C ASN A 698 20.18 -1.98 -22.95
N LYS A 699 19.57 -1.86 -24.13
CA LYS A 699 18.41 -0.99 -24.34
C LYS A 699 17.12 -1.80 -24.19
N LYS A 700 16.20 -1.28 -23.38
CA LYS A 700 14.88 -1.89 -23.13
C LYS A 700 13.80 -0.84 -23.40
N LEU A 701 12.82 -1.18 -24.23
CA LEU A 701 11.73 -0.30 -24.62
C LEU A 701 10.38 -0.94 -24.29
N LEU A 702 9.57 -0.25 -23.48
CA LEU A 702 8.16 -0.57 -23.23
C LEU A 702 7.29 0.38 -24.06
N LEU A 703 6.59 -0.15 -25.05
CA LEU A 703 5.59 0.57 -25.84
C LEU A 703 4.21 0.29 -25.27
N VAL A 704 3.50 1.31 -24.82
CA VAL A 704 2.12 1.20 -24.29
C VAL A 704 1.16 1.77 -25.32
N ILE A 705 0.15 1.00 -25.71
CA ILE A 705 -0.97 1.46 -26.56
C ILE A 705 -2.20 1.52 -25.67
N THR A 706 -2.82 2.70 -25.56
CA THR A 706 -4.03 2.91 -24.76
C THR A 706 -4.94 3.91 -25.45
N ASP A 707 -6.24 3.77 -25.27
CA ASP A 707 -7.28 4.67 -25.76
C ASP A 707 -7.92 5.51 -24.63
N GLY A 708 -7.52 5.28 -23.38
CA GLY A 708 -8.19 5.83 -22.20
C GLY A 708 -7.25 6.38 -21.12
N GLU A 709 -7.86 7.09 -20.19
CA GLU A 709 -7.21 7.50 -18.94
C GLU A 709 -7.12 6.29 -17.97
N PRO A 710 -6.04 6.15 -17.19
CA PRO A 710 -5.99 5.15 -16.12
C PRO A 710 -7.17 5.34 -15.16
N ALA A 711 -8.08 4.36 -15.13
CA ALA A 711 -9.33 4.38 -14.37
C ALA A 711 -9.70 2.93 -14.02
N ASP A 712 -10.14 2.71 -12.78
CA ASP A 712 -10.58 1.39 -12.30
C ASP A 712 -11.83 1.55 -11.41
N ASN A 713 -12.58 0.47 -11.21
CA ASN A 713 -13.88 0.49 -10.53
C ASN A 713 -13.78 0.77 -9.01
N ASP A 714 -12.64 0.45 -8.39
CA ASP A 714 -12.38 0.59 -6.96
C ASP A 714 -11.74 1.94 -6.59
N VAL A 715 -11.25 2.69 -7.59
CA VAL A 715 -10.58 3.98 -7.39
C VAL A 715 -11.46 5.13 -7.86
N ARG A 716 -11.86 5.99 -6.92
CA ARG A 716 -12.85 7.05 -7.16
C ARG A 716 -12.25 8.38 -7.58
N ASP A 717 -11.00 8.64 -7.18
CA ASP A 717 -10.29 9.84 -7.63
C ASP A 717 -9.63 9.59 -9.00
N PRO A 718 -10.05 10.32 -10.06
CA PRO A 718 -9.46 10.17 -11.39
C PRO A 718 -7.98 10.54 -11.47
N GLN A 719 -7.42 11.25 -10.49
CA GLN A 719 -5.99 11.56 -10.46
C GLN A 719 -5.14 10.43 -9.87
N TYR A 720 -5.71 9.58 -9.03
CA TYR A 720 -4.95 8.59 -8.25
C TYR A 720 -4.17 7.64 -9.16
N LEU A 721 -4.85 6.93 -10.06
CA LEU A 721 -4.22 6.00 -10.99
C LEU A 721 -3.31 6.70 -12.03
N ARG A 722 -3.53 7.99 -12.30
CA ARG A 722 -2.62 8.78 -13.15
C ARG A 722 -1.30 9.04 -12.44
N PHE A 723 -1.35 9.40 -11.15
CA PHE A 723 -0.14 9.57 -10.35
C PHE A 723 0.58 8.24 -10.11
N ASP A 724 -0.17 7.14 -9.94
CA ASP A 724 0.44 5.80 -9.89
C ASP A 724 1.12 5.41 -11.20
N ALA A 725 0.44 5.56 -12.34
CA ALA A 725 1.04 5.29 -13.65
C ALA A 725 2.30 6.15 -13.90
N LYS A 726 2.27 7.42 -13.46
CA LYS A 726 3.45 8.29 -13.51
C LYS A 726 4.60 7.73 -12.66
N LYS A 727 4.30 7.27 -11.45
CA LYS A 727 5.30 6.68 -10.56
C LYS A 727 5.90 5.40 -11.15
N ALA A 728 5.07 4.55 -11.75
CA ALA A 728 5.51 3.36 -12.48
C ALA A 728 6.46 3.72 -13.64
N VAL A 729 6.18 4.77 -14.42
CA VAL A 729 7.10 5.28 -15.46
C VAL A 729 8.44 5.71 -14.86
N GLU A 730 8.43 6.46 -13.75
CA GLU A 730 9.65 6.91 -13.06
C GLU A 730 10.48 5.74 -12.51
N GLU A 731 9.83 4.68 -12.01
CA GLU A 731 10.48 3.43 -11.58
C GLU A 731 11.12 2.68 -12.75
N LEU A 732 10.39 2.53 -13.86
CA LEU A 732 10.91 1.86 -15.07
C LEU A 732 12.11 2.61 -15.65
N THR A 733 12.03 3.94 -15.68
CA THR A 733 13.13 4.81 -16.13
C THR A 733 14.37 4.62 -15.24
N ARG A 734 14.19 4.57 -13.91
CA ARG A 734 15.28 4.28 -12.95
C ARG A 734 15.90 2.89 -13.16
N ASN A 735 15.13 1.92 -13.64
CA ASN A 735 15.61 0.59 -14.00
C ASN A 735 16.21 0.50 -15.42
N GLY A 736 16.39 1.63 -16.13
CA GLY A 736 16.96 1.66 -17.48
C GLY A 736 16.01 1.21 -18.58
N ILE A 737 14.70 1.19 -18.31
CA ILE A 737 13.65 0.85 -19.29
C ILE A 737 13.03 2.15 -19.80
N ALA A 738 13.15 2.40 -21.11
CA ALA A 738 12.48 3.52 -21.75
C ALA A 738 11.00 3.18 -21.96
N THR A 739 10.09 4.03 -21.52
CA THR A 739 8.65 3.88 -21.72
C THR A 739 8.15 4.87 -22.75
N TYR A 740 7.33 4.44 -23.70
CA TYR A 740 6.72 5.31 -24.69
C TYR A 740 5.24 4.99 -24.87
N CYS A 741 4.38 5.99 -24.78
CA CYS A 741 2.92 5.82 -24.84
C CYS A 741 2.35 6.32 -26.17
N LEU A 742 1.52 5.50 -26.80
CA LEU A 742 0.72 5.86 -27.95
C LEU A 742 -0.74 5.94 -27.51
N SER A 743 -1.27 7.16 -27.44
CA SER A 743 -2.65 7.39 -27.03
C SER A 743 -3.56 7.65 -28.23
N LEU A 744 -4.73 7.01 -28.21
CA LEU A 744 -5.75 7.12 -29.26
C LEU A 744 -6.84 8.15 -28.92
N ASP A 745 -6.85 8.70 -27.71
CA ASP A 745 -7.78 9.74 -27.26
C ASP A 745 -7.29 11.14 -27.70
N PRO A 746 -8.08 11.91 -28.48
CA PRO A 746 -7.74 13.26 -28.91
C PRO A 746 -7.54 14.27 -27.76
N ARG A 747 -8.07 13.99 -26.56
CA ARG A 747 -7.93 14.84 -25.37
C ARG A 747 -6.74 14.43 -24.49
N ALA A 748 -5.98 13.42 -24.90
CA ALA A 748 -4.98 12.77 -24.07
C ALA A 748 -3.72 13.59 -23.76
N ASP A 749 -3.47 14.65 -24.55
CA ASP A 749 -2.29 15.49 -24.41
C ASP A 749 -2.05 15.99 -22.97
N GLN A 750 -3.12 16.30 -22.23
CA GLN A 750 -2.98 16.90 -20.90
C GLN A 750 -2.57 15.91 -19.81
N TYR A 751 -3.02 14.66 -19.87
CA TYR A 751 -2.71 13.67 -18.83
C TYR A 751 -1.55 12.75 -19.22
N VAL A 752 -1.46 12.32 -20.48
CA VAL A 752 -0.38 11.42 -20.94
C VAL A 752 0.98 12.12 -20.84
N SER A 753 1.05 13.41 -21.15
CA SER A 753 2.27 14.21 -20.99
C SER A 753 2.74 14.29 -19.53
N ARG A 754 1.83 14.24 -18.56
CA ARG A 754 2.14 14.23 -17.12
C ARG A 754 2.63 12.87 -16.63
N ILE A 755 2.15 11.78 -17.25
CA ILE A 755 2.50 10.39 -16.91
C ILE A 755 3.84 10.01 -17.52
N PHE A 756 3.97 10.10 -18.85
CA PHE A 756 5.14 9.62 -19.59
C PHE A 756 6.22 10.70 -19.80
N GLY A 757 5.86 11.97 -19.64
CA GLY A 757 6.73 13.12 -19.90
C GLY A 757 6.59 13.64 -21.33
N ALA A 758 6.88 14.93 -21.53
CA ALA A 758 6.58 15.67 -22.77
C ALA A 758 7.23 15.13 -24.06
N LYS A 759 8.24 14.25 -23.97
CA LYS A 759 8.95 13.68 -25.14
C LYS A 759 8.63 12.20 -25.40
N ASN A 760 7.89 11.55 -24.51
CA ASN A 760 7.73 10.09 -24.51
C ASN A 760 6.30 9.64 -24.81
N TYR A 761 5.55 10.46 -25.55
CA TYR A 761 4.20 10.10 -25.98
C TYR A 761 3.87 10.66 -27.36
N MET A 762 2.88 10.06 -28.01
CA MET A 762 2.27 10.57 -29.23
C MET A 762 0.76 10.35 -29.19
N VAL A 763 0.00 11.40 -29.46
CA VAL A 763 -1.46 11.33 -29.67
C VAL A 763 -1.72 11.16 -31.16
N VAL A 764 -2.59 10.21 -31.50
CA VAL A 764 -2.93 9.90 -32.90
C VAL A 764 -4.25 10.60 -33.27
N ASP A 765 -4.16 11.80 -33.85
CA ASP A 765 -5.35 12.60 -34.24
C ASP A 765 -6.36 11.85 -35.12
N HIS A 766 -5.87 10.96 -35.99
CA HIS A 766 -6.69 10.13 -36.88
C HIS A 766 -6.38 8.67 -36.57
N VAL A 767 -7.18 8.05 -35.71
CA VAL A 767 -6.98 6.68 -35.22
C VAL A 767 -6.88 5.68 -36.38
N GLN A 768 -7.51 5.96 -37.52
CA GLN A 768 -7.40 5.13 -38.74
C GLN A 768 -5.97 5.04 -39.30
N LYS A 769 -5.09 5.99 -38.98
CA LYS A 769 -3.67 6.01 -39.39
C LYS A 769 -2.75 5.31 -38.38
N LEU A 770 -3.29 4.76 -37.30
CA LEU A 770 -2.54 4.03 -36.29
C LEU A 770 -1.66 2.90 -36.89
N PRO A 771 -2.18 2.05 -37.82
CA PRO A 771 -1.36 0.99 -38.42
C PRO A 771 -0.15 1.51 -39.22
N GLU A 772 -0.22 2.74 -39.73
CA GLU A 772 0.91 3.38 -40.41
C GLU A 772 1.91 4.05 -39.46
N LYS A 773 1.40 4.72 -38.42
CA LYS A 773 2.22 5.54 -37.53
C LYS A 773 3.06 4.70 -36.56
N LEU A 774 2.51 3.63 -36.00
CA LEU A 774 3.20 2.85 -34.96
C LEU A 774 4.53 2.24 -35.45
N PRO A 775 4.61 1.59 -36.63
CA PRO A 775 5.89 1.10 -37.15
C PRO A 775 6.89 2.22 -37.47
N LEU A 776 6.43 3.36 -38.01
CA LEU A 776 7.29 4.51 -38.29
C LEU A 776 7.85 5.14 -37.01
N LEU A 777 7.04 5.18 -35.95
CA LEU A 777 7.43 5.68 -34.64
C LEU A 777 8.52 4.82 -34.02
N TYR A 778 8.36 3.49 -34.06
CA TYR A 778 9.38 2.55 -33.64
C TYR A 778 10.72 2.82 -34.35
N MET A 779 10.67 3.04 -35.67
CA MET A 779 11.85 3.36 -36.47
C MET A 779 12.49 4.71 -36.09
N GLY A 780 11.70 5.70 -35.70
CA GLY A 780 12.19 6.99 -35.23
C GLY A 780 12.86 6.92 -33.86
N LEU A 781 12.32 6.11 -32.94
CA LEU A 781 12.86 5.93 -31.58
C LEU A 781 14.14 5.11 -31.52
N THR A 782 14.38 4.27 -32.54
CA THR A 782 15.48 3.29 -32.56
C THR A 782 16.59 3.62 -33.57
N ARG A 783 16.62 4.87 -34.05
CA ARG A 783 17.66 5.41 -34.94
C ARG A 783 18.96 5.75 -34.24
#